data_AF-A0A1D2JLQ7-F1
#
_entry.id   AF-A0A1D2JLQ7-F1
#
_cell.length_a   1.000
_cell.length_b   1.000
_cell.length_c   1.000
_cell.angle_alpha   90.00
_cell.angle_beta   90.00
_cell.angle_gamma   90.00
#
_symmetry.space_group_name_H-M   'P 1'
#
loop_
_entity.id
_entity.type
_entity.pdbx_description
1 polymer ?
#
loop_
_entity_poly.entity_id
_entity_poly.type
_entity_poly.pdbx_seq_one_letter_code
_entity_poly.pdbx_strand_id
1 'polypeptide(L)'
;MSTSMAVLSFGFNCWSAAHLRIAAAAVFVVVLVSSALLLVLCKQNLKQDSAIYTYLKFFYANFIKPHDFHGEGGQQLALESFYKTQAAVYDASRKRLLRGREDMLGLLAAQLKYKKEKGQSLLRKPIWVDIGGGTGYNIEAMAAFLPVESFFYHIYLVDLSPSLCEIARQRFARLGWKNVSVVCQDAREFRLPNVIRDELQNSKLISHSENGKADLITLSYSLSMIPDFYNVVDSLTSLLSPFGTIGACDFYVQSIVDLTCRNYTGGVFNRHVNWVGRAFWRALFDADRVGLDAARRDYLEYRFGTMLSASGRNYLLGGIPYYIFIGCQKEIYASQLHPGSKEVLEKLNAVYTESPYLSATNHRYEPSKEMKRQTAEIRSKAYESAVVNLSANLPLPSSFYQNHHWRIYYNDLLNKHTQFGNEYIYAFTWEDPRVDYRLLNISSDDVILAVTSAGDNVLDYLQYNPRKVHAVDLNPTQNHLLELKVASFTALGYRDFWKIFGEGKHSDFRDLLISHLSPHLSSQAFQYWLDHASAISSPSGVGLYETGGSRYALKMVRYLFTIFGLSADVKKLCEAQTANEQREIWPRIRRVLMSRPVYWAVVGTEWFTWKAAGVPPSQRNMIVTDFLERSGLAGGARKDSEVSGQAIWEYVVNTLDPVVKDTLISNDNYFYYLCLQGRYSRRCHPNYLTPRAHVKLSAPNAFDGLRIHTDEINEVVSRITPGTLTIAVIMDSMDWFDPSKEDASKQARALNHSLKMGGRILLRSASIKPWYIKNFEENGFTTQRLGARFPGSCIDRVNMYASTWICKKTAGITPANGDASTTSPLTLERINSSSSVDDLEI
;
A
#
# COMPACT_ATOMS: atom_id res chain seq x y z
N MET A 1 18.65 77.65 31.55
CA MET A 1 19.99 77.95 31.02
C MET A 1 20.95 76.85 31.46
N SER A 2 21.31 75.97 30.54
CA SER A 2 22.62 75.31 30.42
C SER A 2 22.47 74.17 29.41
N THR A 3 22.58 74.57 28.16
CA THR A 3 22.66 73.77 26.94
C THR A 3 24.11 73.36 26.67
N SER A 4 24.27 72.24 25.97
CA SER A 4 25.40 71.88 25.09
C SER A 4 26.58 71.13 25.70
N MET A 5 26.58 69.80 25.56
CA MET A 5 27.63 69.02 24.87
C MET A 5 27.26 67.53 24.87
N ALA A 6 26.79 67.01 23.74
CA ALA A 6 26.85 65.58 23.40
C ALA A 6 26.53 65.40 21.91
N VAL A 7 27.46 65.81 21.05
CA VAL A 7 27.56 65.28 19.67
C VAL A 7 28.90 64.57 19.62
N LEU A 8 28.87 63.30 19.19
CA LEU A 8 29.96 62.31 19.06
C LEU A 8 30.01 61.24 20.19
N SER A 9 29.13 60.24 20.11
CA SER A 9 29.51 58.80 20.09
C SER A 9 28.26 57.92 19.90
N PHE A 10 28.46 56.65 19.57
CA PHE A 10 27.50 55.59 19.15
C PHE A 10 27.21 55.58 17.64
N GLY A 11 27.92 54.81 16.80
CA GLY A 11 28.67 53.58 17.07
C GLY A 11 27.72 52.37 17.05
N PHE A 12 27.74 51.67 15.90
CA PHE A 12 27.26 50.32 15.61
C PHE A 12 26.51 49.58 16.72
N ASN A 13 25.23 49.25 16.48
CA ASN A 13 24.58 48.17 17.22
C ASN A 13 23.61 47.33 16.37
N CYS A 14 23.89 46.01 16.42
CA CYS A 14 23.02 44.85 16.27
C CYS A 14 22.19 44.67 14.98
N TRP A 15 22.83 44.07 13.97
CA TRP A 15 22.11 43.20 13.04
C TRP A 15 21.69 41.94 13.81
N SER A 16 20.40 41.60 13.83
CA SER A 16 19.96 40.37 14.49
C SER A 16 20.54 39.13 13.79
N ALA A 17 20.72 38.03 14.52
CA ALA A 17 21.27 36.78 13.98
C ALA A 17 20.50 36.26 12.75
N ALA A 18 19.21 36.58 12.62
CA ALA A 18 18.40 36.28 11.45
C ALA A 18 18.85 37.10 10.21
N HIS A 19 19.19 38.37 10.38
CA HIS A 19 19.63 39.24 9.29
C HIS A 19 21.03 38.83 8.81
N LEU A 20 21.91 38.41 9.72
CA LEU A 20 23.21 37.83 9.36
C LEU A 20 23.06 36.51 8.60
N ARG A 21 22.13 35.63 9.00
CA ARG A 21 21.85 34.37 8.29
C ARG A 21 21.26 34.59 6.90
N ILE A 22 20.35 35.56 6.76
CA ILE A 22 19.77 35.93 5.47
C ILE A 22 20.83 36.55 4.57
N ALA A 23 21.67 37.45 5.09
CA ALA A 23 22.78 38.03 4.33
C ALA A 23 23.82 36.96 3.93
N ALA A 24 24.16 36.03 4.83
CA ALA A 24 25.06 34.92 4.52
C ALA A 24 24.47 33.97 3.47
N ALA A 25 23.18 33.66 3.55
CA ALA A 25 22.49 32.87 2.54
C ALA A 25 22.44 33.60 1.18
N ALA A 26 22.17 34.91 1.17
CA ALA A 26 22.17 35.72 -0.04
C ALA A 26 23.55 35.80 -0.69
N VAL A 27 24.62 36.01 0.10
CA VAL A 27 26.01 36.00 -0.38
C VAL A 27 26.38 34.61 -0.90
N PHE A 28 25.98 33.53 -0.21
CA PHE A 28 26.22 32.17 -0.66
C PHE A 28 25.53 31.89 -2.00
N VAL A 29 24.28 32.32 -2.17
CA VAL A 29 23.55 32.21 -3.44
C VAL A 29 24.23 33.03 -4.54
N VAL A 30 24.63 34.27 -4.27
CA VAL A 30 25.34 35.12 -5.25
C VAL A 30 26.68 34.51 -5.65
N VAL A 31 27.46 33.99 -4.69
CA VAL A 31 28.74 33.32 -4.96
C VAL A 31 28.52 32.04 -5.76
N LEU A 32 27.50 31.24 -5.44
CA LEU A 32 27.18 29.99 -6.12
C LEU A 32 26.69 30.24 -7.56
N VAL A 33 25.84 31.25 -7.76
CA VAL A 33 25.38 31.68 -9.09
C VAL A 33 26.54 32.26 -9.90
N SER A 34 27.39 33.09 -9.29
CA SER A 34 28.54 33.70 -9.97
C SER A 34 29.59 32.67 -10.35
N SER A 35 29.87 31.69 -9.49
CA SER A 35 30.81 30.61 -9.77
C SER A 35 30.26 29.61 -10.79
N ALA A 36 28.94 29.34 -10.79
CA ALA A 36 28.28 28.62 -11.87
C ALA A 36 28.37 29.37 -13.21
N LEU A 37 28.16 30.69 -13.23
CA LEU A 37 28.32 31.52 -14.41
C LEU A 37 29.77 31.54 -14.92
N LEU A 38 30.74 31.65 -14.01
CA LEU A 38 32.18 31.66 -14.34
C LEU A 38 32.63 30.31 -14.93
N LEU A 39 32.15 29.19 -14.38
CA LEU A 39 32.41 27.84 -14.88
C LEU A 39 31.77 27.59 -16.25
N VAL A 40 30.62 28.20 -16.52
CA VAL A 40 29.95 28.13 -17.83
C VAL A 40 30.65 29.01 -18.87
N LEU A 41 31.17 30.17 -18.48
CA LEU A 41 31.93 31.08 -19.34
C LEU A 41 33.33 30.54 -19.66
N CYS A 42 33.95 29.79 -18.74
CA CYS A 42 35.21 29.08 -18.95
C CYS A 42 34.97 27.81 -19.80
N LYS A 43 34.86 28.00 -21.11
CA LYS A 43 34.47 27.04 -22.14
C LYS A 43 35.49 25.91 -22.43
N GLN A 44 36.24 25.41 -21.45
CA GLN A 44 37.32 24.42 -21.68
C GLN A 44 37.10 23.08 -20.96
N ASN A 45 36.92 22.03 -21.80
CA ASN A 45 37.27 20.63 -21.56
C ASN A 45 36.73 19.93 -20.29
N LEU A 46 35.43 20.07 -20.00
CA LEU A 46 34.74 19.14 -19.10
C LEU A 46 34.19 17.95 -19.90
N LYS A 47 34.64 16.74 -19.54
CA LYS A 47 34.17 15.46 -20.13
C LYS A 47 32.63 15.38 -20.07
N GLN A 48 32.05 15.00 -21.22
CA GLN A 48 30.62 15.06 -21.56
C GLN A 48 29.70 14.16 -20.70
N ASP A 49 30.27 13.25 -19.89
CA ASP A 49 29.52 12.24 -19.10
C ASP A 49 29.43 12.51 -17.58
N SER A 50 30.05 13.58 -17.07
CA SER A 50 30.00 13.84 -15.62
C SER A 50 28.61 14.36 -15.17
N ALA A 51 28.15 13.92 -14.00
CA ALA A 51 26.91 14.41 -13.38
C ALA A 51 26.90 15.95 -13.28
N ILE A 52 28.06 16.53 -12.96
CA ILE A 52 28.29 17.98 -12.82
C ILE A 52 28.01 18.73 -14.12
N TYR A 53 28.46 18.22 -15.27
CA TYR A 53 28.16 18.82 -16.58
C TYR A 53 26.65 18.83 -16.88
N THR A 54 25.93 17.79 -16.46
CA THR A 54 24.46 17.75 -16.61
C THR A 54 23.77 18.76 -15.70
N TYR A 55 24.21 18.92 -14.45
CA TYR A 55 23.69 19.97 -13.55
C TYR A 55 23.97 21.37 -14.09
N LEU A 56 25.19 21.62 -14.58
CA LEU A 56 25.56 22.92 -15.17
C LEU A 56 24.78 23.23 -16.44
N LYS A 57 24.52 22.24 -17.30
CA LYS A 57 23.71 22.41 -18.51
C LYS A 57 22.23 22.59 -18.19
N PHE A 58 21.70 21.85 -17.20
CA PHE A 58 20.36 22.07 -16.68
C PHE A 58 20.23 23.48 -16.11
N PHE A 59 21.20 23.90 -15.28
CA PHE A 59 21.23 25.23 -14.70
C PHE A 59 21.31 26.32 -15.77
N TYR A 60 22.20 26.18 -16.75
CA TYR A 60 22.30 27.11 -17.87
C TYR A 60 21.02 27.18 -18.70
N ALA A 61 20.41 26.03 -19.04
CA ALA A 61 19.19 25.98 -19.83
C ALA A 61 17.98 26.60 -19.11
N ASN A 62 17.87 26.42 -17.79
CA ASN A 62 16.72 26.89 -17.00
C ASN A 62 16.91 28.31 -16.44
N PHE A 63 18.14 28.75 -16.15
CA PHE A 63 18.41 30.00 -15.43
C PHE A 63 19.21 31.06 -16.22
N ILE A 64 19.89 30.69 -17.31
CA ILE A 64 20.84 31.60 -18.00
C ILE A 64 20.52 31.78 -19.49
N LYS A 65 19.95 30.76 -20.16
CA LYS A 65 19.70 30.82 -21.61
C LYS A 65 18.76 31.99 -21.94
N PRO A 66 19.16 32.94 -22.80
CA PRO A 66 18.26 33.99 -23.25
C PRO A 66 17.15 33.39 -24.10
N HIS A 67 15.91 33.73 -23.78
CA HIS A 67 14.74 33.30 -24.54
C HIS A 67 14.53 34.29 -25.69
N ASP A 68 14.52 33.81 -26.93
CA ASP A 68 14.20 34.65 -28.09
C ASP A 68 12.72 35.05 -28.00
N PHE A 69 12.47 36.29 -27.57
CA PHE A 69 11.15 36.90 -27.44
C PHE A 69 10.59 37.47 -28.77
N HIS A 70 11.24 37.21 -29.90
CA HIS A 70 10.87 37.82 -31.18
C HIS A 70 10.14 36.83 -32.10
N GLY A 71 8.81 36.96 -32.14
CA GLY A 71 7.98 36.48 -33.25
C GLY A 71 6.54 36.18 -32.84
N GLU A 72 5.58 36.67 -33.64
CA GLU A 72 4.15 36.29 -33.62
C GLU A 72 3.93 34.82 -34.05
N GLY A 73 4.72 33.90 -33.50
CA GLY A 73 4.70 32.49 -33.84
C GLY A 73 4.07 31.65 -32.73
N GLY A 74 3.06 30.84 -33.07
CA GLY A 74 2.36 29.97 -32.12
C GLY A 74 3.26 28.97 -31.37
N GLN A 75 2.64 28.14 -30.51
CA GLN A 75 3.33 27.20 -29.62
C GLN A 75 4.36 26.28 -30.32
N GLN A 76 4.11 25.88 -31.57
CA GLN A 76 5.02 25.06 -32.36
C GLN A 76 6.38 25.72 -32.61
N LEU A 77 6.41 27.03 -32.93
CA LEU A 77 7.65 27.77 -33.18
C LEU A 77 8.48 27.94 -31.89
N ALA A 78 7.80 28.12 -30.75
CA ALA A 78 8.45 28.18 -29.45
C ALA A 78 9.09 26.84 -29.05
N LEU A 79 8.36 25.72 -29.22
CA LEU A 79 8.89 24.38 -28.96
C LEU A 79 10.02 24.03 -29.92
N GLU A 80 9.92 24.41 -31.20
CA GLU A 80 10.97 24.15 -32.18
C GLU A 80 12.25 24.94 -31.87
N SER A 81 12.17 26.21 -31.46
CA SER A 81 13.32 26.99 -30.99
C SER A 81 13.98 26.35 -29.75
N PHE A 82 13.17 25.82 -28.83
CA PHE A 82 13.65 25.13 -27.64
C PHE A 82 14.35 23.80 -27.95
N TYR A 83 13.75 22.95 -28.80
CA TYR A 83 14.24 21.59 -29.06
C TYR A 83 15.31 21.50 -30.15
N LYS A 84 15.28 22.36 -31.18
CA LYS A 84 16.26 22.32 -32.29
C LYS A 84 17.71 22.38 -31.83
N THR A 85 17.99 23.12 -30.75
CA THR A 85 19.34 23.22 -30.15
C THR A 85 19.73 22.03 -29.27
N GLN A 86 18.78 21.19 -28.87
CA GLN A 86 18.98 20.09 -27.92
C GLN A 86 18.68 18.71 -28.51
N ALA A 87 18.13 18.64 -29.73
CA ALA A 87 17.57 17.44 -30.35
C ALA A 87 18.57 16.26 -30.37
N ALA A 88 19.84 16.51 -30.71
CA ALA A 88 20.89 15.48 -30.77
C ALA A 88 21.32 14.91 -29.39
N VAL A 89 21.07 15.62 -28.29
CA VAL A 89 21.46 15.21 -26.92
C VAL A 89 20.20 15.05 -26.02
N TYR A 90 19.03 15.02 -26.64
CA TYR A 90 17.75 15.09 -25.96
C TYR A 90 17.58 13.94 -24.97
N ASP A 91 17.78 12.70 -25.43
CA ASP A 91 17.53 11.52 -24.60
C ASP A 91 18.56 11.38 -23.46
N ALA A 92 19.83 11.63 -23.73
CA ALA A 92 20.90 11.51 -22.74
C ALA A 92 20.73 12.51 -21.58
N SER A 93 20.31 13.74 -21.90
CA SER A 93 20.03 14.77 -20.88
C SER A 93 18.70 14.53 -20.15
N ARG A 94 17.66 14.04 -20.85
CA ARG A 94 16.32 13.84 -20.29
C ARG A 94 16.17 12.55 -19.48
N LYS A 95 16.98 11.51 -19.70
CA LYS A 95 16.91 10.25 -18.90
C LYS A 95 17.03 10.48 -17.39
N ARG A 96 17.82 11.45 -16.96
CA ARG A 96 18.00 11.79 -15.52
C ARG A 96 16.85 12.65 -14.96
N LEU A 97 16.21 13.45 -15.82
CA LEU A 97 15.13 14.37 -15.45
C LEU A 97 13.77 13.66 -15.43
N LEU A 98 13.46 12.89 -16.47
CA LEU A 98 12.17 12.27 -16.75
C LEU A 98 12.05 10.89 -16.09
N ARG A 99 11.93 10.87 -14.76
CA ARG A 99 11.78 9.64 -13.96
C ARG A 99 10.37 9.04 -14.09
N GLY A 100 10.22 7.74 -13.89
CA GLY A 100 8.90 7.09 -13.92
C GLY A 100 8.31 6.79 -15.30
N ARG A 101 8.83 7.36 -16.40
CA ARG A 101 8.34 7.01 -17.76
C ARG A 101 8.56 5.52 -18.10
N GLU A 102 9.71 4.96 -17.73
CA GLU A 102 10.00 3.54 -17.96
C GLU A 102 9.17 2.64 -17.04
N ASP A 103 8.97 3.06 -15.78
CA ASP A 103 8.07 2.38 -14.85
C ASP A 103 6.64 2.36 -15.42
N MET A 104 6.13 3.50 -15.93
CA MET A 104 4.82 3.59 -16.59
C MET A 104 4.69 2.58 -17.75
N LEU A 105 5.70 2.49 -18.64
CA LEU A 105 5.68 1.53 -19.75
C LEU A 105 5.66 0.09 -19.23
N GLY A 106 6.43 -0.23 -18.19
CA GLY A 106 6.41 -1.54 -17.54
C GLY A 106 5.04 -1.89 -16.95
N LEU A 107 4.38 -0.94 -16.28
CA LEU A 107 3.03 -1.13 -15.74
C LEU A 107 2.00 -1.35 -16.85
N LEU A 108 2.05 -0.57 -17.94
CA LEU A 108 1.17 -0.73 -19.09
C LEU A 108 1.39 -2.08 -19.77
N ALA A 109 2.65 -2.49 -19.93
CA ALA A 109 3.00 -3.78 -20.49
C ALA A 109 2.47 -4.93 -19.63
N ALA A 110 2.59 -4.84 -18.31
CA ALA A 110 2.06 -5.84 -17.38
C ALA A 110 0.52 -5.95 -17.50
N GLN A 111 -0.19 -4.82 -17.59
CA GLN A 111 -1.64 -4.80 -17.80
C GLN A 111 -2.05 -5.41 -19.15
N LEU A 112 -1.32 -5.10 -20.23
CA LEU A 112 -1.60 -5.67 -21.56
C LEU A 112 -1.36 -7.18 -21.60
N LYS A 113 -0.30 -7.68 -20.94
CA LYS A 113 -0.05 -9.13 -20.80
C LYS A 113 -1.19 -9.80 -20.04
N TYR A 114 -1.58 -9.24 -18.90
CA TYR A 114 -2.68 -9.76 -18.08
C TYR A 114 -3.99 -9.86 -18.88
N LYS A 115 -4.38 -8.79 -19.58
CA LYS A 115 -5.59 -8.76 -20.43
C LYS A 115 -5.55 -9.83 -21.52
N LYS A 116 -4.39 -10.01 -22.17
CA LYS A 116 -4.18 -11.04 -23.19
C LYS A 116 -4.33 -12.46 -22.63
N GLU A 117 -3.74 -12.74 -21.47
CA GLU A 117 -3.79 -14.05 -20.82
C GLU A 117 -5.20 -14.42 -20.33
N LYS A 118 -5.97 -13.44 -19.87
CA LYS A 118 -7.37 -13.64 -19.43
C LYS A 118 -8.38 -13.72 -20.57
N GLY A 119 -7.94 -13.65 -21.83
CA GLY A 119 -8.83 -13.64 -23.00
C GLY A 119 -9.76 -12.42 -23.05
N GLN A 120 -9.44 -11.36 -22.30
CA GLN A 120 -10.19 -10.12 -22.31
C GLN A 120 -9.84 -9.33 -23.59
N SER A 121 -10.66 -9.51 -24.62
CA SER A 121 -10.86 -8.61 -25.76
C SER A 121 -9.67 -8.20 -26.65
N LEU A 122 -8.48 -8.76 -26.51
CA LEU A 122 -7.45 -8.64 -27.56
C LEU A 122 -7.69 -9.70 -28.65
N LEU A 123 -8.87 -9.65 -29.30
CA LEU A 123 -9.20 -10.44 -30.49
C LEU A 123 -8.23 -10.15 -31.65
N ARG A 124 -7.54 -9.00 -31.57
CA ARG A 124 -6.54 -8.52 -32.51
C ARG A 124 -5.32 -7.96 -31.77
N LYS A 125 -4.24 -7.72 -32.53
CA LYS A 125 -3.08 -6.98 -32.01
C LYS A 125 -3.50 -5.53 -31.65
N PRO A 126 -3.04 -4.98 -30.50
CA PRO A 126 -3.43 -3.65 -30.05
C PRO A 126 -2.88 -2.52 -30.93
N ILE A 127 -3.62 -1.43 -31.03
CA ILE A 127 -3.15 -0.16 -31.58
C ILE A 127 -2.68 0.74 -30.44
N TRP A 128 -1.47 1.30 -30.55
CA TRP A 128 -0.91 2.22 -29.57
C TRP A 128 -0.78 3.64 -30.15
N VAL A 129 -1.24 4.65 -29.42
CA VAL A 129 -1.02 6.07 -29.72
C VAL A 129 -0.18 6.72 -28.61
N ASP A 130 1.01 7.23 -28.96
CA ASP A 130 1.90 7.96 -28.05
C ASP A 130 1.81 9.46 -28.32
N ILE A 131 1.19 10.19 -27.38
CA ILE A 131 0.91 11.63 -27.50
C ILE A 131 2.06 12.43 -26.90
N GLY A 132 2.66 13.29 -27.72
CA GLY A 132 3.90 14.00 -27.40
C GLY A 132 5.09 13.04 -27.31
N GLY A 133 5.19 12.09 -28.25
CA GLY A 133 6.20 11.03 -28.21
C GLY A 133 7.64 11.49 -28.48
N GLY A 134 7.84 12.76 -28.85
CA GLY A 134 9.14 13.38 -29.05
C GLY A 134 10.03 12.60 -30.00
N THR A 135 11.21 12.19 -29.51
CA THR A 135 12.23 11.46 -30.28
C THR A 135 11.90 9.98 -30.53
N GLY A 136 10.73 9.50 -30.07
CA GLY A 136 10.34 8.09 -30.16
C GLY A 136 10.93 7.19 -29.07
N TYR A 137 11.52 7.78 -28.03
CA TYR A 137 12.18 7.03 -26.95
C TYR A 137 11.25 6.03 -26.27
N ASN A 138 10.00 6.39 -25.96
CA ASN A 138 9.09 5.51 -25.23
C ASN A 138 8.75 4.24 -26.02
N ILE A 139 8.57 4.39 -27.33
CA ILE A 139 8.33 3.26 -28.25
C ILE A 139 9.56 2.36 -28.28
N GLU A 140 10.78 2.92 -28.32
CA GLU A 140 12.01 2.12 -28.17
C GLU A 140 12.10 1.42 -26.81
N ALA A 141 11.85 2.13 -25.72
CA ALA A 141 11.94 1.61 -24.37
C ALA A 141 10.90 0.51 -24.07
N MET A 142 9.74 0.55 -24.72
CA MET A 142 8.72 -0.51 -24.62
C MET A 142 9.26 -1.88 -25.05
N ALA A 143 10.29 -1.92 -25.92
CA ALA A 143 10.92 -3.17 -26.35
C ALA A 143 11.55 -3.98 -25.21
N ALA A 144 11.88 -3.34 -24.08
CA ALA A 144 12.35 -4.03 -22.87
C ALA A 144 11.24 -4.87 -22.20
N PHE A 145 9.97 -4.55 -22.44
CA PHE A 145 8.82 -5.19 -21.79
C PHE A 145 7.97 -6.03 -22.76
N LEU A 146 7.80 -5.56 -24.00
CA LEU A 146 6.98 -6.17 -25.04
C LEU A 146 7.67 -6.08 -26.41
N PRO A 147 7.62 -7.13 -27.25
CA PRO A 147 8.21 -7.07 -28.59
C PRO A 147 7.37 -6.17 -29.49
N VAL A 148 7.87 -4.95 -29.74
CA VAL A 148 7.11 -3.85 -30.38
C VAL A 148 6.53 -4.23 -31.75
N GLU A 149 7.33 -4.82 -32.63
CA GLU A 149 6.92 -5.18 -34.00
C GLU A 149 5.88 -6.30 -34.04
N SER A 150 6.02 -7.31 -33.17
CA SER A 150 5.15 -8.49 -33.21
C SER A 150 3.91 -8.35 -32.33
N PHE A 151 3.99 -7.57 -31.24
CA PHE A 151 2.90 -7.41 -30.28
C PHE A 151 1.85 -6.42 -30.78
N PHE A 152 2.24 -5.25 -31.28
CA PHE A 152 1.31 -4.21 -31.70
C PHE A 152 0.91 -4.36 -33.17
N TYR A 153 -0.34 -4.02 -33.48
CA TYR A 153 -0.80 -3.93 -34.87
C TYR A 153 -0.11 -2.76 -35.54
N HIS A 154 -0.27 -1.58 -34.93
CA HIS A 154 0.31 -0.34 -35.40
C HIS A 154 0.52 0.62 -34.23
N ILE A 155 1.52 1.48 -34.34
CA ILE A 155 1.88 2.47 -33.34
C ILE A 155 1.92 3.85 -34.01
N TYR A 156 1.21 4.81 -33.42
CA TYR A 156 1.19 6.19 -33.87
C TYR A 156 1.93 7.06 -32.85
N LEU A 157 3.06 7.65 -33.28
CA LEU A 157 3.70 8.72 -32.54
C LEU A 157 3.12 10.05 -33.03
N VAL A 158 2.54 10.83 -32.13
CA VAL A 158 1.99 12.17 -32.43
C VAL A 158 2.82 13.21 -31.69
N ASP A 159 3.44 14.13 -32.41
CA ASP A 159 4.20 15.23 -31.80
C ASP A 159 4.08 16.51 -32.62
N LEU A 160 4.21 17.66 -31.97
CA LEU A 160 4.08 18.96 -32.61
C LEU A 160 5.42 19.45 -33.21
N SER A 161 6.56 18.96 -32.74
CA SER A 161 7.89 19.40 -33.19
C SER A 161 8.38 18.61 -34.42
N PRO A 162 8.61 19.27 -35.57
CA PRO A 162 9.18 18.63 -36.75
C PRO A 162 10.57 18.04 -36.51
N SER A 163 11.42 18.72 -35.74
CA SER A 163 12.79 18.26 -35.45
C SER A 163 12.82 16.98 -34.60
N LEU A 164 11.95 16.89 -33.59
CA LEU A 164 11.82 15.66 -32.80
C LEU A 164 11.23 14.50 -33.61
N CYS A 165 10.20 14.80 -34.44
CA CYS A 165 9.62 13.83 -35.35
C CYS A 165 10.65 13.24 -36.32
N GLU A 166 11.58 14.06 -36.83
CA GLU A 166 12.61 13.58 -37.74
C GLU A 166 13.59 12.63 -37.05
N ILE A 167 13.98 12.91 -35.81
CA ILE A 167 14.77 11.97 -34.99
C ILE A 167 14.00 10.67 -34.74
N ALA A 168 12.70 10.75 -34.48
CA ALA A 168 11.86 9.56 -34.30
C ALA A 168 11.83 8.69 -35.57
N ARG A 169 11.68 9.30 -36.76
CA ARG A 169 11.73 8.57 -38.04
C ARG A 169 13.08 7.88 -38.23
N GLN A 170 14.18 8.58 -38.00
CA GLN A 170 15.53 8.02 -38.10
C GLN A 170 15.73 6.87 -37.10
N ARG A 171 15.23 7.01 -35.87
CA ARG A 171 15.27 5.96 -34.84
C ARG A 171 14.54 4.71 -35.29
N PHE A 172 13.29 4.83 -35.77
CA PHE A 172 12.50 3.68 -36.17
C PHE A 172 13.02 3.03 -37.47
N ALA A 173 13.54 3.82 -38.41
CA ALA A 173 14.23 3.30 -39.58
C ALA A 173 15.47 2.48 -39.19
N ARG A 174 16.28 2.98 -38.24
CA ARG A 174 17.44 2.27 -37.70
C ARG A 174 17.06 0.97 -36.99
N LEU A 175 15.94 0.96 -36.25
CA LEU A 175 15.42 -0.23 -35.56
C LEU A 175 14.68 -1.19 -36.51
N GLY A 176 14.39 -0.78 -37.75
CA GLY A 176 13.71 -1.59 -38.76
C GLY A 176 12.20 -1.72 -38.55
N TRP A 177 11.59 -0.91 -37.69
CA TRP A 177 10.16 -1.03 -37.35
C TRP A 177 9.26 -0.41 -38.42
N LYS A 178 8.43 -1.25 -39.04
CA LYS A 178 7.51 -0.86 -40.13
C LYS A 178 6.09 -0.57 -39.66
N ASN A 179 5.74 -1.02 -38.45
CA ASN A 179 4.42 -0.82 -37.84
C ASN A 179 4.34 0.47 -37.00
N VAL A 180 5.22 1.45 -37.24
CA VAL A 180 5.27 2.71 -36.51
C VAL A 180 5.15 3.88 -37.49
N SER A 181 4.23 4.80 -37.23
CA SER A 181 4.06 6.03 -38.01
C SER A 181 4.27 7.26 -37.15
N VAL A 182 5.09 8.19 -37.65
CA VAL A 182 5.37 9.48 -37.02
C VAL A 182 4.50 10.55 -37.65
N VAL A 183 3.57 11.09 -36.88
CA VAL A 183 2.60 12.11 -37.27
C VAL A 183 2.98 13.44 -36.62
N CYS A 184 3.49 14.37 -37.42
CA CYS A 184 3.85 15.71 -36.96
C CYS A 184 2.59 16.60 -36.99
N GLN A 185 1.82 16.60 -35.90
CA GLN A 185 0.53 17.28 -35.81
C GLN A 185 0.23 17.68 -34.36
N ASP A 186 -0.61 18.70 -34.18
CA ASP A 186 -1.23 19.00 -32.88
C ASP A 186 -2.09 17.82 -32.38
N ALA A 187 -1.87 17.43 -31.12
CA ALA A 187 -2.60 16.34 -30.48
C ALA A 187 -4.13 16.54 -30.45
N ARG A 188 -4.60 17.80 -30.47
CA ARG A 188 -6.04 18.15 -30.50
C ARG A 188 -6.72 17.70 -31.79
N GLU A 189 -5.99 17.75 -32.90
CA GLU A 189 -6.51 17.48 -34.23
C GLU A 189 -6.33 16.02 -34.66
N PHE A 190 -5.45 15.27 -33.99
CA PHE A 190 -5.14 13.91 -34.36
C PHE A 190 -6.38 12.99 -34.30
N ARG A 191 -6.58 12.19 -35.34
CA ARG A 191 -7.58 11.12 -35.43
C ARG A 191 -6.94 9.90 -36.09
N LEU A 192 -7.41 8.71 -35.74
CA LEU A 192 -6.92 7.47 -36.37
C LEU A 192 -7.28 7.44 -37.86
N PRO A 193 -6.35 7.04 -38.76
CA PRO A 193 -6.61 6.97 -40.20
C PRO A 193 -7.76 6.01 -40.57
N ASN A 194 -8.57 6.40 -41.56
CA ASN A 194 -9.73 5.62 -42.02
C ASN A 194 -9.35 4.27 -42.66
N VAL A 195 -8.16 4.13 -43.25
CA VAL A 195 -7.72 2.89 -43.91
C VAL A 195 -7.68 1.70 -42.94
N ILE A 196 -7.28 1.93 -41.69
CA ILE A 196 -7.33 0.90 -40.64
C ILE A 196 -8.78 0.52 -40.33
N ARG A 197 -9.73 1.46 -40.41
CA ARG A 197 -11.15 1.17 -40.20
C ARG A 197 -11.69 0.23 -41.28
N ASP A 198 -11.28 0.43 -42.52
CA ASP A 198 -11.72 -0.36 -43.67
C ASP A 198 -11.07 -1.75 -43.70
N GLU A 199 -9.78 -1.86 -43.35
CA GLU A 199 -9.08 -3.15 -43.19
C GLU A 199 -9.67 -3.99 -42.04
N LEU A 200 -10.01 -3.37 -40.91
CA LEU A 200 -10.68 -4.06 -39.80
C LEU A 200 -12.15 -4.41 -40.12
N GLN A 201 -12.85 -3.63 -40.95
CA GLN A 201 -14.23 -3.91 -41.36
C GLN A 201 -14.37 -5.19 -42.19
N ASN A 202 -13.35 -5.55 -42.97
CA ASN A 202 -13.37 -6.77 -43.80
C ASN A 202 -13.14 -8.06 -43.00
N SER A 203 -12.69 -7.95 -41.74
CA SER A 203 -12.64 -9.07 -40.79
C SER A 203 -14.04 -9.27 -40.19
N LYS A 204 -14.77 -10.31 -40.65
CA LYS A 204 -16.14 -10.70 -40.22
C LYS A 204 -16.33 -11.04 -38.73
N LEU A 205 -15.37 -10.71 -37.87
CA LEU A 205 -15.28 -11.13 -36.46
C LEU A 205 -15.53 -10.00 -35.44
N ILE A 206 -15.79 -8.75 -35.86
CA ILE A 206 -15.81 -7.59 -34.95
C ILE A 206 -17.09 -6.77 -35.12
N SER A 207 -17.74 -6.41 -34.01
CA SER A 207 -18.92 -5.53 -33.99
C SER A 207 -18.60 -4.13 -34.52
N HIS A 208 -19.54 -3.52 -35.27
CA HIS A 208 -19.40 -2.21 -35.91
C HIS A 208 -18.96 -1.04 -35.00
N SER A 209 -19.07 -1.16 -33.66
CA SER A 209 -18.73 -0.10 -32.70
C SER A 209 -17.25 -0.03 -32.27
N GLU A 210 -16.42 -1.04 -32.57
CA GLU A 210 -15.02 -1.11 -32.11
C GLU A 210 -13.97 -0.75 -33.17
N ASN A 211 -14.40 -0.48 -34.41
CA ASN A 211 -13.50 -0.18 -35.51
C ASN A 211 -12.91 1.25 -35.39
N GLY A 212 -11.58 1.36 -35.26
CA GLY A 212 -10.85 2.63 -35.30
C GLY A 212 -10.68 3.34 -33.95
N LYS A 213 -10.44 2.59 -32.87
CA LYS A 213 -10.06 3.08 -31.53
C LYS A 213 -8.66 2.61 -31.14
N ALA A 214 -8.01 3.31 -30.22
CA ALA A 214 -6.69 2.96 -29.68
C ALA A 214 -6.83 2.07 -28.44
N ASP A 215 -6.04 1.00 -28.34
CA ASP A 215 -6.06 0.07 -27.21
C ASP A 215 -5.06 0.47 -26.12
N LEU A 216 -4.03 1.22 -26.51
CA LEU A 216 -3.07 1.85 -25.61
C LEU A 216 -2.92 3.32 -25.99
N ILE A 217 -3.01 4.21 -25.00
CA ILE A 217 -2.65 5.62 -25.15
C ILE A 217 -1.59 5.97 -24.11
N THR A 218 -0.54 6.69 -24.50
CA THR A 218 0.50 7.16 -23.57
C THR A 218 0.70 8.67 -23.65
N LEU A 219 0.95 9.28 -22.49
CA LEU A 219 1.38 10.67 -22.34
C LEU A 219 2.60 10.68 -21.42
N SER A 220 3.78 10.91 -21.95
CA SER A 220 5.00 10.99 -21.12
C SER A 220 5.57 12.39 -21.18
N TYR A 221 5.40 13.13 -20.09
CA TYR A 221 5.87 14.50 -19.93
C TYR A 221 5.40 15.44 -21.04
N SER A 222 4.21 15.15 -21.58
CA SER A 222 3.60 15.87 -22.68
C SER A 222 2.38 16.68 -22.23
N LEU A 223 1.65 16.24 -21.20
CA LEU A 223 0.45 16.95 -20.72
C LEU A 223 0.81 18.29 -20.09
N SER A 224 1.93 18.37 -19.35
CA SER A 224 2.47 19.63 -18.82
C SER A 224 2.91 20.61 -19.92
N MET A 225 3.24 20.11 -21.11
CA MET A 225 3.65 20.90 -22.27
C MET A 225 2.48 21.37 -23.14
N ILE A 226 1.25 20.91 -22.88
CA ILE A 226 0.05 21.26 -23.64
C ILE A 226 -0.76 22.32 -22.88
N PRO A 227 -0.89 23.56 -23.39
CA PRO A 227 -1.69 24.61 -22.78
C PRO A 227 -3.18 24.25 -22.70
N ASP A 228 -3.78 23.86 -23.82
CA ASP A 228 -5.20 23.46 -23.93
C ASP A 228 -5.39 21.96 -23.70
N PHE A 229 -4.97 21.51 -22.51
CA PHE A 229 -4.96 20.09 -22.15
C PHE A 229 -6.36 19.49 -21.98
N TYR A 230 -7.39 20.31 -21.67
CA TYR A 230 -8.77 19.83 -21.51
C TYR A 230 -9.28 19.18 -22.80
N ASN A 231 -9.15 19.87 -23.94
CA ASN A 231 -9.59 19.36 -25.23
C ASN A 231 -8.83 18.08 -25.63
N VAL A 232 -7.53 18.01 -25.34
CA VAL A 232 -6.74 16.80 -25.58
C VAL A 232 -7.28 15.64 -24.76
N VAL A 233 -7.42 15.79 -23.43
CA VAL A 233 -7.94 14.72 -22.55
C VAL A 233 -9.35 14.27 -22.97
N ASP A 234 -10.18 15.20 -23.44
CA ASP A 234 -11.52 14.92 -23.94
C ASP A 234 -11.50 14.08 -25.23
N SER A 235 -10.65 14.47 -26.17
CA SER A 235 -10.40 13.73 -27.40
C SER A 235 -9.88 12.32 -27.09
N LEU A 236 -8.97 12.18 -26.13
CA LEU A 236 -8.42 10.87 -25.73
C LEU A 236 -9.49 9.94 -25.16
N THR A 237 -10.47 10.47 -24.44
CA THR A 237 -11.63 9.68 -23.97
C THR A 237 -12.37 9.07 -25.16
N SER A 238 -12.55 9.86 -26.23
CA SER A 238 -13.20 9.42 -27.46
C SER A 238 -12.30 8.53 -28.33
N LEU A 239 -10.97 8.61 -28.19
CA LEU A 239 -10.01 7.83 -28.96
C LEU A 239 -9.79 6.43 -28.36
N LEU A 240 -9.79 6.31 -27.04
CA LEU A 240 -9.53 5.08 -26.32
C LEU A 240 -10.63 4.04 -26.59
N SER A 241 -10.24 2.79 -26.83
CA SER A 241 -11.18 1.69 -26.98
C SER A 241 -11.85 1.36 -25.64
N PRO A 242 -13.03 0.71 -25.65
CA PRO A 242 -13.73 0.28 -24.45
C PRO A 242 -12.87 -0.43 -23.40
N PHE A 243 -12.02 -1.34 -23.87
CA PHE A 243 -11.10 -2.12 -23.05
C PHE A 243 -9.69 -1.54 -23.03
N GLY A 244 -9.50 -0.35 -23.61
CA GLY A 244 -8.20 0.30 -23.74
C GLY A 244 -7.64 0.74 -22.40
N THR A 245 -6.31 0.83 -22.34
CA THR A 245 -5.59 1.37 -21.19
C THR A 245 -4.93 2.69 -21.58
N ILE A 246 -4.96 3.68 -20.71
CA ILE A 246 -4.22 4.93 -20.86
C ILE A 246 -3.15 5.05 -19.77
N GLY A 247 -1.95 5.48 -20.14
CA GLY A 247 -0.88 5.78 -19.20
C GLY A 247 -0.43 7.23 -19.31
N ALA A 248 -0.27 7.90 -18.17
CA ALA A 248 0.35 9.22 -18.12
C ALA A 248 1.47 9.25 -17.08
N CYS A 249 2.58 9.87 -17.42
CA CYS A 249 3.65 10.19 -16.48
C CYS A 249 4.04 11.64 -16.69
N ASP A 250 3.88 12.47 -15.67
CA ASP A 250 4.14 13.90 -15.81
C ASP A 250 4.53 14.57 -14.49
N PHE A 251 4.96 15.83 -14.57
CA PHE A 251 5.18 16.68 -13.41
C PHE A 251 3.86 17.16 -12.81
N TYR A 252 3.88 17.46 -11.52
CA TYR A 252 2.70 17.99 -10.83
C TYR A 252 3.05 18.80 -9.59
N VAL A 253 2.10 19.60 -9.13
CA VAL A 253 2.20 20.38 -7.89
C VAL A 253 0.80 20.43 -7.29
N GLN A 254 0.59 19.78 -6.13
CA GLN A 254 -0.76 19.61 -5.58
C GLN A 254 -0.78 19.91 -4.08
N SER A 255 -1.85 20.58 -3.63
CA SER A 255 -2.12 20.80 -2.21
C SER A 255 -2.87 19.62 -1.61
N ILE A 256 -2.72 19.40 -0.31
CA ILE A 256 -3.52 18.36 0.38
C ILE A 256 -5.00 18.75 0.43
N VAL A 257 -5.28 20.06 0.50
CA VAL A 257 -6.65 20.61 0.52
C VAL A 257 -7.43 20.25 -0.74
N ASP A 258 -6.75 20.14 -1.89
CA ASP A 258 -7.38 19.80 -3.17
C ASP A 258 -7.80 18.31 -3.22
N LEU A 259 -7.25 17.48 -2.34
CA LEU A 259 -7.41 16.03 -2.33
C LEU A 259 -8.46 15.54 -1.32
N THR A 260 -8.72 16.30 -0.25
CA THR A 260 -9.55 15.84 0.88
C THR A 260 -10.98 15.46 0.51
N CYS A 261 -11.50 16.02 -0.60
CA CYS A 261 -12.86 15.79 -1.06
C CYS A 261 -12.96 14.67 -2.11
N ARG A 262 -11.86 13.96 -2.45
CA ARG A 262 -11.82 13.03 -3.59
C ARG A 262 -11.51 11.61 -3.16
N ASN A 263 -12.46 10.71 -3.42
CA ASN A 263 -12.39 9.28 -3.13
C ASN A 263 -12.14 8.38 -4.35
N TYR A 264 -12.04 8.96 -5.56
CA TYR A 264 -11.82 8.24 -6.82
C TYR A 264 -10.35 8.19 -7.28
N THR A 265 -9.46 8.73 -6.46
CA THR A 265 -8.03 8.73 -6.73
C THR A 265 -7.40 7.37 -6.41
N GLY A 266 -6.15 7.16 -6.85
CA GLY A 266 -5.37 5.95 -6.54
C GLY A 266 -4.66 5.99 -5.17
N GLY A 267 -5.12 6.84 -4.25
CA GLY A 267 -4.50 7.07 -2.93
C GLY A 267 -3.72 8.39 -2.85
N VAL A 268 -3.58 8.92 -1.64
CA VAL A 268 -3.06 10.28 -1.39
C VAL A 268 -1.56 10.35 -1.10
N PHE A 269 -0.92 9.19 -0.93
CA PHE A 269 0.49 9.10 -0.52
C PHE A 269 1.42 9.84 -1.49
N ASN A 270 2.38 10.57 -0.93
CA ASN A 270 3.32 11.44 -1.66
C ASN A 270 2.70 12.50 -2.59
N ARG A 271 1.37 12.70 -2.63
CA ARG A 271 0.75 13.72 -3.50
C ARG A 271 0.95 15.15 -2.99
N HIS A 272 1.00 15.36 -1.69
CA HIS A 272 1.18 16.70 -1.14
C HIS A 272 2.56 17.28 -1.50
N VAL A 273 2.57 18.50 -2.03
CA VAL A 273 3.75 19.35 -2.14
C VAL A 273 3.50 20.57 -1.27
N ASN A 274 4.43 20.93 -0.39
CA ASN A 274 4.27 22.09 0.50
C ASN A 274 4.20 23.42 -0.29
N TRP A 275 3.72 24.49 0.35
CA TRP A 275 3.49 25.77 -0.33
C TRP A 275 4.75 26.32 -1.03
N VAL A 276 5.90 26.30 -0.34
CA VAL A 276 7.18 26.77 -0.89
C VAL A 276 7.57 25.97 -2.14
N GLY A 277 7.48 24.65 -2.07
CA GLY A 277 7.78 23.76 -3.19
C GLY A 277 6.84 23.98 -4.36
N ARG A 278 5.54 24.17 -4.12
CA ARG A 278 4.58 24.48 -5.19
C ARG A 278 4.92 25.80 -5.87
N ALA A 279 5.19 26.86 -5.12
CA ALA A 279 5.54 28.16 -5.68
C ALA A 279 6.85 28.10 -6.47
N PHE A 280 7.88 27.46 -5.90
CA PHE A 280 9.19 27.30 -6.52
C PHE A 280 9.12 26.51 -7.83
N TRP A 281 8.54 25.30 -7.81
CA TRP A 281 8.48 24.45 -8.99
C TRP A 281 7.60 25.05 -10.09
N ARG A 282 6.48 25.71 -9.74
CA ARG A 282 5.66 26.42 -10.72
C ARG A 282 6.45 27.51 -11.42
N ALA A 283 7.08 28.41 -10.67
CA ALA A 283 7.84 29.51 -11.25
C ALA A 283 9.02 29.02 -12.11
N LEU A 284 9.73 27.99 -11.65
CA LEU A 284 10.86 27.44 -12.40
C LEU A 284 10.44 26.83 -13.74
N PHE A 285 9.37 26.04 -13.74
CA PHE A 285 8.91 25.37 -14.96
C PHE A 285 8.16 26.31 -15.92
N ASP A 286 7.51 27.35 -15.40
CA ASP A 286 6.86 28.38 -16.21
C ASP A 286 7.89 29.15 -17.07
N ALA A 287 9.11 29.34 -16.56
CA ALA A 287 10.22 29.91 -17.34
C ALA A 287 10.56 29.09 -18.60
N ASP A 288 10.34 27.77 -18.56
CA ASP A 288 10.50 26.84 -19.70
C ASP A 288 9.18 26.57 -20.45
N ARG A 289 8.13 27.37 -20.18
CA ARG A 289 6.76 27.22 -20.72
C ARG A 289 6.12 25.86 -20.41
N VAL A 290 6.52 25.24 -19.31
CA VAL A 290 5.94 23.98 -18.83
C VAL A 290 4.91 24.29 -17.76
N GLY A 291 3.64 24.03 -18.06
CA GLY A 291 2.53 24.30 -17.15
C GLY A 291 2.42 23.28 -16.03
N LEU A 292 3.00 23.58 -14.87
CA LEU A 292 2.86 22.77 -13.66
C LEU A 292 1.60 23.17 -12.88
N ASP A 293 0.50 22.44 -13.09
CA ASP A 293 -0.75 22.66 -12.37
C ASP A 293 -1.36 21.33 -11.85
N ALA A 294 -2.07 21.40 -10.72
CA ALA A 294 -2.79 20.25 -10.16
C ALA A 294 -3.91 19.78 -11.10
N ALA A 295 -4.56 20.72 -11.80
CA ALA A 295 -5.71 20.49 -12.67
C ALA A 295 -5.41 19.47 -13.79
N ARG A 296 -4.15 19.32 -14.21
CA ARG A 296 -3.76 18.37 -15.27
C ARG A 296 -3.98 16.92 -14.83
N ARG A 297 -3.45 16.55 -13.67
CA ARG A 297 -3.66 15.23 -13.09
C ARG A 297 -5.12 15.06 -12.68
N ASP A 298 -5.70 16.08 -12.09
CA ASP A 298 -7.07 16.04 -11.58
C ASP A 298 -8.10 15.81 -12.68
N TYR A 299 -7.96 16.52 -13.79
CA TYR A 299 -8.84 16.35 -14.93
C TYR A 299 -8.67 14.98 -15.58
N LEU A 300 -7.43 14.47 -15.65
CA LEU A 300 -7.16 13.11 -16.12
C LEU A 300 -7.87 12.06 -15.23
N GLU A 301 -7.73 12.17 -13.90
CA GLU A 301 -8.38 11.28 -12.92
C GLU A 301 -9.90 11.47 -12.86
N TYR A 302 -10.44 12.61 -13.31
CA TYR A 302 -11.89 12.84 -13.44
C TYR A 302 -12.49 12.25 -14.73
N ARG A 303 -11.71 12.24 -15.81
CA ARG A 303 -12.13 11.76 -17.13
C ARG A 303 -11.98 10.25 -17.29
N PHE A 304 -11.03 9.65 -16.59
CA PHE A 304 -10.74 8.22 -16.66
C PHE A 304 -10.92 7.53 -15.31
N GLY A 305 -11.19 6.22 -15.34
CA GLY A 305 -11.19 5.39 -14.14
C GLY A 305 -9.75 5.06 -13.73
N THR A 306 -9.39 5.33 -12.47
CA THR A 306 -8.03 5.09 -11.96
C THR A 306 -7.82 3.61 -11.65
N MET A 307 -6.95 2.92 -12.41
CA MET A 307 -6.54 1.55 -12.09
C MET A 307 -5.37 1.55 -11.09
N LEU A 308 -4.30 2.27 -11.42
CA LEU A 308 -3.12 2.44 -10.60
C LEU A 308 -2.64 3.89 -10.68
N SER A 309 -2.14 4.42 -9.58
CA SER A 309 -1.56 5.74 -9.50
C SER A 309 -0.39 5.70 -8.54
N ALA A 310 0.73 6.28 -8.95
CA ALA A 310 1.90 6.44 -8.11
C ALA A 310 2.46 7.86 -8.20
N SER A 311 3.09 8.34 -7.14
CA SER A 311 3.72 9.65 -7.03
C SER A 311 5.14 9.50 -6.50
N GLY A 312 6.08 10.20 -7.11
CA GLY A 312 7.49 10.15 -6.75
C GLY A 312 8.15 11.52 -6.72
N ARG A 313 9.42 11.53 -6.29
CA ARG A 313 10.27 12.73 -6.25
C ARG A 313 11.59 12.42 -6.91
N ASN A 314 12.02 13.26 -7.86
CA ASN A 314 13.34 13.16 -8.45
C ASN A 314 14.37 13.90 -7.59
N TYR A 315 14.85 13.25 -6.52
CA TYR A 315 15.79 13.84 -5.56
C TYR A 315 17.15 14.21 -6.16
N LEU A 316 17.55 13.58 -7.27
CA LEU A 316 18.77 13.98 -7.98
C LEU A 316 18.69 15.45 -8.40
N LEU A 317 17.52 15.95 -8.79
CA LEU A 317 17.36 17.33 -9.27
C LEU A 317 16.59 18.20 -8.28
N GLY A 318 16.82 18.01 -6.97
CA GLY A 318 16.19 18.83 -5.93
C GLY A 318 14.80 18.36 -5.48
N GLY A 319 14.36 17.17 -5.91
CA GLY A 319 13.08 16.59 -5.49
C GLY A 319 11.91 16.97 -6.37
N ILE A 320 12.12 17.04 -7.69
CA ILE A 320 11.06 17.40 -8.65
C ILE A 320 9.88 16.41 -8.53
N PRO A 321 8.66 16.89 -8.26
CA PRO A 321 7.47 16.04 -8.14
C PRO A 321 7.01 15.52 -9.51
N TYR A 322 6.84 14.20 -9.62
CA TYR A 322 6.25 13.55 -10.79
C TYR A 322 5.26 12.46 -10.36
N TYR A 323 4.34 12.10 -11.25
CA TYR A 323 3.37 11.03 -11.04
C TYR A 323 3.39 10.03 -12.20
N ILE A 324 2.84 8.86 -11.93
CA ILE A 324 2.49 7.82 -12.89
C ILE A 324 1.00 7.54 -12.69
N PHE A 325 0.24 7.52 -13.76
CA PHE A 325 -1.18 7.22 -13.77
C PHE A 325 -1.45 6.15 -14.83
N ILE A 326 -2.16 5.10 -14.44
CA ILE A 326 -2.68 4.06 -15.31
C ILE A 326 -4.19 4.08 -15.17
N GLY A 327 -4.89 4.33 -16.27
CA GLY A 327 -6.33 4.50 -16.30
C GLY A 327 -7.01 3.67 -17.37
N CYS A 328 -8.34 3.67 -17.28
CA CYS A 328 -9.24 3.03 -18.23
C CYS A 328 -10.47 3.91 -18.46
N GLN A 329 -11.35 3.50 -19.37
CA GLN A 329 -12.64 4.16 -19.56
C GLN A 329 -13.51 4.11 -18.30
N LYS A 330 -13.94 5.28 -17.80
CA LYS A 330 -14.79 5.36 -16.60
C LYS A 330 -16.21 4.83 -16.82
N GLU A 331 -16.73 4.94 -18.03
CA GLU A 331 -18.10 4.54 -18.40
C GLU A 331 -18.23 3.03 -18.65
N ILE A 332 -17.13 2.36 -19.01
CA ILE A 332 -17.17 1.01 -19.55
C ILE A 332 -16.95 -0.07 -18.50
N TYR A 333 -16.23 0.22 -17.42
CA TYR A 333 -16.35 -0.59 -16.21
C TYR A 333 -17.74 -0.51 -15.56
N ALA A 334 -18.46 0.60 -15.78
CA ALA A 334 -19.85 0.75 -15.38
C ALA A 334 -20.85 0.08 -16.35
N SER A 335 -20.46 -0.23 -17.60
CA SER A 335 -21.36 -0.74 -18.65
C SER A 335 -21.00 -2.10 -19.28
N GLN A 336 -19.83 -2.68 -19.00
CA GLN A 336 -19.48 -4.09 -19.32
C GLN A 336 -20.22 -5.13 -18.47
N LEU A 337 -21.23 -4.70 -17.72
CA LEU A 337 -22.22 -5.55 -17.10
C LEU A 337 -23.64 -5.36 -17.69
N HIS A 338 -23.75 -4.77 -18.90
CA HIS A 338 -25.02 -4.44 -19.56
C HIS A 338 -25.87 -3.43 -18.72
N PRO A 339 -27.03 -2.90 -19.20
CA PRO A 339 -27.58 -1.62 -18.73
C PRO A 339 -28.08 -1.73 -17.28
N GLY A 340 -27.21 -1.40 -16.34
CA GLY A 340 -27.44 -1.59 -14.92
C GLY A 340 -26.13 -1.53 -14.14
N SER A 341 -25.41 -0.41 -14.18
CA SER A 341 -24.27 -0.13 -13.27
C SER A 341 -24.58 -0.48 -11.81
N LYS A 342 -25.86 -0.40 -11.44
CA LYS A 342 -26.44 -0.85 -10.18
C LYS A 342 -26.26 -2.36 -9.90
N GLU A 343 -26.39 -3.24 -10.89
CA GLU A 343 -26.34 -4.69 -10.73
C GLU A 343 -24.95 -5.19 -10.29
N VAL A 344 -23.88 -4.59 -10.83
CA VAL A 344 -22.48 -4.86 -10.45
C VAL A 344 -22.21 -4.43 -9.03
N LEU A 345 -22.63 -3.20 -8.73
CA LEU A 345 -22.49 -2.62 -7.42
C LEU A 345 -23.25 -3.47 -6.40
N GLU A 346 -24.42 -3.96 -6.76
CA GLU A 346 -25.21 -4.90 -5.96
C GLU A 346 -24.53 -6.28 -5.82
N LYS A 347 -23.90 -6.82 -6.87
CA LYS A 347 -23.10 -8.07 -6.79
C LYS A 347 -21.90 -7.92 -5.87
N LEU A 348 -21.10 -6.87 -6.05
CA LEU A 348 -19.95 -6.58 -5.20
C LEU A 348 -20.41 -6.30 -3.77
N ASN A 349 -21.47 -5.52 -3.58
CA ASN A 349 -22.04 -5.26 -2.27
C ASN A 349 -22.49 -6.55 -1.59
N ALA A 350 -23.24 -7.41 -2.29
CA ALA A 350 -23.69 -8.71 -1.79
C ALA A 350 -22.50 -9.57 -1.37
N VAL A 351 -21.46 -9.60 -2.20
CA VAL A 351 -20.21 -10.32 -1.94
C VAL A 351 -19.43 -9.77 -0.74
N TYR A 352 -19.43 -8.46 -0.51
CA TYR A 352 -18.74 -7.82 0.61
C TYR A 352 -19.51 -7.93 1.93
N THR A 353 -20.83 -7.99 1.86
CA THR A 353 -21.73 -7.98 3.01
C THR A 353 -22.30 -9.36 3.35
N GLU A 354 -21.91 -10.44 2.65
CA GLU A 354 -22.54 -11.77 2.74
C GLU A 354 -24.05 -11.79 2.48
N SER A 355 -24.55 -10.79 1.76
CA SER A 355 -25.96 -10.67 1.40
C SER A 355 -26.31 -11.60 0.22
N PRO A 356 -27.49 -12.25 0.21
CA PRO A 356 -27.94 -13.00 -0.95
C PRO A 356 -28.14 -12.06 -2.14
N TYR A 357 -27.38 -12.30 -3.21
CA TYR A 357 -27.56 -11.55 -4.45
C TYR A 357 -28.86 -11.99 -5.16
N LEU A 358 -29.88 -11.13 -5.12
CA LEU A 358 -31.20 -11.36 -5.74
C LEU A 358 -31.17 -10.95 -7.22
N SER A 359 -30.62 -11.81 -8.10
CA SER A 359 -30.77 -11.62 -9.56
C SER A 359 -32.24 -11.77 -9.97
N ALA A 360 -32.70 -11.01 -10.97
CA ALA A 360 -34.07 -11.12 -11.53
C ALA A 360 -34.46 -12.54 -12.00
N THR A 361 -33.48 -13.43 -12.22
CA THR A 361 -33.67 -14.81 -12.69
C THR A 361 -33.83 -15.87 -11.59
N ASN A 362 -33.50 -15.57 -10.32
CA ASN A 362 -33.50 -16.56 -9.22
C ASN A 362 -34.70 -16.39 -8.28
N HIS A 363 -35.90 -16.60 -8.82
CA HIS A 363 -37.17 -16.58 -8.08
C HIS A 363 -37.52 -17.92 -7.38
N ARG A 364 -36.52 -18.66 -6.85
CA ARG A 364 -36.76 -19.98 -6.20
C ARG A 364 -36.48 -20.03 -4.70
N TYR A 365 -36.03 -18.94 -4.10
CA TYR A 365 -35.90 -18.81 -2.64
C TYR A 365 -36.61 -17.53 -2.20
N GLU A 366 -37.66 -17.63 -1.40
CA GLU A 366 -38.31 -16.46 -0.78
C GLU A 366 -37.74 -16.22 0.62
N PRO A 367 -36.75 -15.32 0.78
CA PRO A 367 -36.34 -14.90 2.11
C PRO A 367 -37.51 -14.18 2.81
N SER A 368 -37.60 -14.33 4.14
CA SER A 368 -38.63 -13.70 4.98
C SER A 368 -38.65 -12.17 4.80
N LYS A 369 -39.80 -11.53 5.02
CA LYS A 369 -39.96 -10.06 4.86
C LYS A 369 -38.99 -9.26 5.73
N GLU A 370 -38.68 -9.72 6.95
CA GLU A 370 -37.69 -9.09 7.83
C GLU A 370 -36.26 -9.24 7.31
N MET A 371 -35.90 -10.44 6.80
CA MET A 371 -34.59 -10.65 6.21
C MET A 371 -34.40 -9.82 4.94
N LYS A 372 -35.45 -9.65 4.12
CA LYS A 372 -35.44 -8.72 2.97
C LYS A 372 -35.25 -7.26 3.38
N ARG A 373 -35.85 -6.80 4.49
CA ARG A 373 -35.67 -5.43 5.01
C ARG A 373 -34.26 -5.19 5.57
N GLN A 374 -33.75 -6.09 6.41
CA GLN A 374 -32.40 -5.98 6.97
C GLN A 374 -31.30 -6.08 5.90
N THR A 375 -31.47 -6.97 4.92
CA THR A 375 -30.54 -7.11 3.79
C THR A 375 -30.57 -5.88 2.87
N ALA A 376 -31.70 -5.17 2.78
CA ALA A 376 -31.82 -3.95 1.96
C ALA A 376 -31.11 -2.72 2.59
N GLU A 377 -30.86 -2.73 3.90
CA GLU A 377 -30.22 -1.63 4.63
C GLU A 377 -28.69 -1.80 4.74
N ILE A 378 -28.15 -3.02 4.80
CA ILE A 378 -26.71 -3.25 4.97
C ILE A 378 -25.96 -2.99 3.66
N ARG A 379 -25.09 -1.98 3.68
CA ARG A 379 -24.27 -1.58 2.54
C ARG A 379 -22.78 -1.57 2.91
N SER A 380 -21.95 -1.96 1.97
CA SER A 380 -20.49 -1.84 2.05
C SER A 380 -20.06 -0.38 1.84
N LYS A 381 -18.93 0.01 2.41
CA LYS A 381 -18.33 1.34 2.21
C LYS A 381 -18.03 1.63 0.74
N ALA A 382 -17.63 0.60 0.00
CA ALA A 382 -17.40 0.67 -1.43
C ALA A 382 -18.70 1.05 -2.17
N TYR A 383 -19.82 0.39 -1.83
CA TYR A 383 -21.13 0.69 -2.44
C TYR A 383 -21.60 2.11 -2.09
N GLU A 384 -21.53 2.51 -0.83
CA GLU A 384 -21.89 3.88 -0.40
C GLU A 384 -21.10 4.94 -1.16
N SER A 385 -19.78 4.76 -1.27
CA SER A 385 -18.90 5.68 -1.99
C SER A 385 -19.18 5.70 -3.49
N ALA A 386 -19.48 4.54 -4.08
CA ALA A 386 -19.88 4.44 -5.48
C ALA A 386 -21.18 5.19 -5.78
N VAL A 387 -22.20 5.05 -4.92
CA VAL A 387 -23.49 5.74 -5.09
C VAL A 387 -23.30 7.27 -5.01
N VAL A 388 -22.53 7.76 -4.04
CA VAL A 388 -22.21 9.19 -3.93
C VAL A 388 -21.52 9.69 -5.20
N ASN A 389 -20.51 8.97 -5.69
CA ASN A 389 -19.78 9.39 -6.89
C ASN A 389 -20.65 9.38 -8.14
N LEU A 390 -21.44 8.33 -8.36
CA LEU A 390 -22.34 8.25 -9.50
C LEU A 390 -23.38 9.37 -9.48
N SER A 391 -23.91 9.74 -8.30
CA SER A 391 -24.85 10.86 -8.17
C SER A 391 -24.24 12.21 -8.52
N ALA A 392 -22.93 12.37 -8.32
CA ALA A 392 -22.17 13.58 -8.62
C ALA A 392 -21.45 13.53 -9.98
N ASN A 393 -21.72 12.52 -10.82
CA ASN A 393 -21.00 12.27 -12.08
C ASN A 393 -19.46 12.23 -11.93
N LEU A 394 -19.00 11.70 -10.78
CA LEU A 394 -17.61 11.43 -10.48
C LEU A 394 -17.26 9.97 -10.83
N PRO A 395 -16.00 9.68 -11.18
CA PRO A 395 -15.55 8.30 -11.34
C PRO A 395 -15.75 7.49 -10.06
N LEU A 396 -15.95 6.18 -10.18
CA LEU A 396 -15.94 5.27 -9.03
C LEU A 396 -14.59 5.28 -8.29
N PRO A 397 -14.54 4.84 -7.03
CA PRO A 397 -13.27 4.57 -6.34
C PRO A 397 -12.33 3.65 -7.14
N SER A 398 -11.01 3.86 -7.00
CA SER A 398 -10.00 3.09 -7.76
C SER A 398 -10.11 1.57 -7.58
N SER A 399 -10.63 1.10 -6.45
CA SER A 399 -10.88 -0.32 -6.18
C SER A 399 -11.85 -0.99 -7.16
N PHE A 400 -12.69 -0.22 -7.86
CA PHE A 400 -13.65 -0.75 -8.85
C PHE A 400 -13.03 -0.98 -10.24
N TYR A 401 -11.88 -0.37 -10.52
CA TYR A 401 -11.18 -0.51 -11.80
C TYR A 401 -9.99 -1.47 -11.71
N GLN A 402 -9.76 -2.08 -10.54
CA GLN A 402 -8.71 -3.06 -10.34
C GLN A 402 -9.11 -4.41 -10.94
N ASN A 403 -8.11 -5.19 -11.35
CA ASN A 403 -8.36 -6.51 -11.93
C ASN A 403 -8.92 -7.51 -10.90
N HIS A 404 -8.59 -7.30 -9.61
CA HIS A 404 -9.03 -8.12 -8.50
C HIS A 404 -9.75 -7.29 -7.45
N HIS A 405 -10.80 -7.86 -6.86
CA HIS A 405 -11.65 -7.20 -5.87
C HIS A 405 -11.45 -7.79 -4.46
N TRP A 406 -10.20 -8.13 -4.14
CA TRP A 406 -9.83 -8.67 -2.82
C TRP A 406 -9.81 -7.58 -1.75
N ARG A 407 -9.25 -6.40 -2.07
CA ARG A 407 -9.18 -5.25 -1.16
C ARG A 407 -10.44 -4.40 -1.30
N ILE A 408 -11.13 -4.19 -0.19
CA ILE A 408 -12.32 -3.32 -0.15
C ILE A 408 -11.88 -1.87 0.01
N TYR A 409 -12.60 -0.96 -0.65
CA TYR A 409 -12.38 0.47 -0.55
C TYR A 409 -12.37 0.95 0.91
N TYR A 410 -11.39 1.79 1.25
CA TYR A 410 -11.29 2.53 2.50
C TYR A 410 -10.77 3.95 2.22
N ASN A 411 -11.07 4.88 3.13
CA ASN A 411 -10.60 6.26 3.02
C ASN A 411 -9.24 6.40 3.73
N ASP A 412 -8.15 6.55 3.00
CA ASP A 412 -6.79 6.64 3.53
C ASP A 412 -6.46 7.96 4.24
N LEU A 413 -7.36 8.94 4.21
CA LEU A 413 -7.19 10.22 4.90
C LEU A 413 -7.69 10.21 6.35
N LEU A 414 -8.45 9.20 6.78
CA LEU A 414 -8.97 9.16 8.15
C LEU A 414 -7.82 8.99 9.15
N ASN A 415 -7.84 9.74 10.25
CA ASN A 415 -6.82 9.69 11.30
C ASN A 415 -6.57 8.26 11.82
N LYS A 416 -7.64 7.45 11.92
CA LYS A 416 -7.55 6.06 12.37
C LYS A 416 -6.69 5.17 11.46
N HIS A 417 -6.49 5.54 10.20
CA HIS A 417 -5.63 4.81 9.26
C HIS A 417 -4.23 5.43 9.15
N THR A 418 -4.08 6.74 9.38
CA THR A 418 -2.80 7.45 9.27
C THR A 418 -1.96 7.41 10.54
N GLN A 419 -2.56 7.09 11.70
CA GLN A 419 -1.88 7.02 13.01
C GLN A 419 -0.64 6.10 13.05
N PHE A 420 -0.54 5.13 12.14
CA PHE A 420 0.59 4.19 12.09
C PHE A 420 1.81 4.71 11.31
N GLY A 421 1.75 5.91 10.74
CA GLY A 421 2.89 6.51 10.04
C GLY A 421 3.33 5.76 8.77
N ASN A 422 2.39 5.09 8.08
CA ASN A 422 2.66 4.23 6.92
C ASN A 422 3.65 3.11 7.22
N GLU A 423 3.55 2.51 8.40
CA GLU A 423 4.38 1.40 8.81
C GLU A 423 3.52 0.27 9.40
N TYR A 424 3.78 -0.97 8.98
CA TYR A 424 3.16 -2.13 9.60
C TYR A 424 3.92 -2.52 10.86
N ILE A 425 3.24 -3.14 11.82
CA ILE A 425 3.88 -3.52 13.08
C ILE A 425 4.69 -4.82 12.88
N TYR A 426 4.10 -5.81 12.23
CA TYR A 426 4.67 -7.16 12.13
C TYR A 426 4.85 -7.62 10.68
N ALA A 427 6.02 -8.15 10.33
CA ALA A 427 6.28 -8.77 9.02
C ALA A 427 5.87 -10.25 8.96
N PHE A 428 5.50 -10.83 10.09
CA PHE A 428 5.13 -12.24 10.29
C PHE A 428 4.17 -12.35 11.48
N THR A 429 3.45 -13.45 11.58
CA THR A 429 2.43 -13.67 12.61
C THR A 429 2.97 -14.40 13.84
N TRP A 430 2.47 -14.08 15.05
CA TRP A 430 2.91 -14.64 16.33
C TRP A 430 1.91 -15.65 16.92
N GLU A 431 1.09 -16.26 16.08
CA GLU A 431 0.10 -17.24 16.51
C GLU A 431 0.28 -18.54 15.74
N ASP A 432 0.20 -19.66 16.45
CA ASP A 432 0.45 -20.98 15.87
C ASP A 432 -0.76 -21.52 15.08
N PRO A 433 -0.71 -21.56 13.73
CA PRO A 433 -1.83 -22.05 12.93
C PRO A 433 -2.08 -23.55 13.13
N ARG A 434 -1.10 -24.31 13.65
CA ARG A 434 -1.28 -25.74 13.98
C ARG A 434 -2.28 -25.93 15.12
N VAL A 435 -2.34 -24.99 16.05
CA VAL A 435 -3.36 -24.99 17.12
C VAL A 435 -4.70 -24.57 16.56
N ASP A 436 -4.72 -23.53 15.73
CA ASP A 436 -5.95 -23.05 15.10
C ASP A 436 -6.64 -24.16 14.29
N TYR A 437 -5.89 -24.91 13.50
CA TYR A 437 -6.43 -26.06 12.76
C TYR A 437 -7.15 -27.07 13.66
N ARG A 438 -6.51 -27.45 14.78
CA ARG A 438 -7.08 -28.41 15.74
C ARG A 438 -8.33 -27.89 16.43
N LEU A 439 -8.37 -26.60 16.74
CA LEU A 439 -9.46 -25.98 17.49
C LEU A 439 -10.64 -25.57 16.59
N LEU A 440 -10.33 -25.07 15.40
CA LEU A 440 -11.30 -24.49 14.48
C LEU A 440 -11.92 -25.52 13.56
N ASN A 441 -11.30 -26.65 13.21
CA ASN A 441 -11.87 -27.64 12.29
C ASN A 441 -12.58 -27.00 11.08
N ILE A 442 -11.81 -26.25 10.28
CA ILE A 442 -12.30 -25.44 9.16
C ILE A 442 -12.82 -26.34 8.03
N SER A 443 -14.00 -26.01 7.52
CA SER A 443 -14.70 -26.70 6.44
C SER A 443 -15.01 -25.76 5.27
N SER A 444 -15.46 -26.31 4.13
CA SER A 444 -15.84 -25.52 2.95
C SER A 444 -17.07 -24.64 3.14
N ASP A 445 -17.88 -24.89 4.18
CA ASP A 445 -19.07 -24.09 4.48
C ASP A 445 -18.76 -22.90 5.41
N ASP A 446 -17.52 -22.79 5.89
CA ASP A 446 -17.15 -21.77 6.86
C ASP A 446 -16.95 -20.39 6.22
N VAL A 447 -17.45 -19.38 6.92
CA VAL A 447 -17.15 -17.97 6.70
C VAL A 447 -16.39 -17.47 7.91
N ILE A 448 -15.12 -17.14 7.65
CA ILE A 448 -14.15 -16.83 8.68
C ILE A 448 -13.91 -15.34 8.69
N LEU A 449 -14.07 -14.70 9.85
CA LEU A 449 -13.50 -13.39 10.14
C LEU A 449 -12.15 -13.61 10.83
N ALA A 450 -11.08 -12.97 10.38
CA ALA A 450 -9.77 -13.08 11.02
C ALA A 450 -9.03 -11.75 11.01
N VAL A 451 -8.31 -11.45 12.09
CA VAL A 451 -7.37 -10.32 12.09
C VAL A 451 -6.29 -10.57 11.04
N THR A 452 -5.99 -9.57 10.19
CA THR A 452 -5.03 -9.77 9.09
C THR A 452 -3.64 -10.02 9.63
N SER A 453 -3.14 -9.20 10.56
CA SER A 453 -1.75 -9.27 11.03
C SER A 453 -0.81 -9.24 9.81
N ALA A 454 0.21 -10.09 9.75
CA ALA A 454 1.07 -10.24 8.57
C ALA A 454 0.44 -11.06 7.41
N GLY A 455 -0.78 -11.59 7.60
CA GLY A 455 -1.50 -12.42 6.62
C GLY A 455 -1.16 -13.91 6.63
N ASP A 456 -0.26 -14.38 7.49
CA ASP A 456 0.23 -15.77 7.47
C ASP A 456 -0.88 -16.77 7.82
N ASN A 457 -1.65 -16.49 8.87
CA ASN A 457 -2.76 -17.34 9.31
C ASN A 457 -3.94 -17.28 8.33
N VAL A 458 -4.23 -16.12 7.74
CA VAL A 458 -5.24 -15.98 6.67
C VAL A 458 -4.90 -16.90 5.49
N LEU A 459 -3.63 -16.93 5.06
CA LEU A 459 -3.16 -17.82 4.00
C LEU A 459 -3.18 -19.30 4.43
N ASP A 460 -2.96 -19.61 5.70
CA ASP A 460 -3.13 -20.97 6.22
C ASP A 460 -4.60 -21.41 6.17
N TYR A 461 -5.53 -20.55 6.60
CA TYR A 461 -6.96 -20.85 6.57
C TYR A 461 -7.49 -21.07 5.16
N LEU A 462 -7.04 -20.29 4.18
CA LEU A 462 -7.41 -20.45 2.77
C LEU A 462 -7.01 -21.81 2.20
N GLN A 463 -5.97 -22.45 2.73
CA GLN A 463 -5.60 -23.81 2.33
C GLN A 463 -6.63 -24.87 2.73
N TYR A 464 -7.63 -24.57 3.56
CA TYR A 464 -8.73 -25.49 3.86
C TYR A 464 -9.95 -25.26 2.95
N ASN A 465 -9.84 -24.37 1.97
CA ASN A 465 -10.90 -24.00 1.02
C ASN A 465 -12.23 -23.60 1.71
N PRO A 466 -12.21 -22.70 2.73
CA PRO A 466 -13.43 -22.16 3.31
C PRO A 466 -14.22 -21.38 2.27
N ARG A 467 -15.53 -21.21 2.49
CA ARG A 467 -16.39 -20.43 1.60
C ARG A 467 -15.87 -19.01 1.43
N LYS A 468 -15.46 -18.39 2.54
CA LYS A 468 -14.94 -17.02 2.54
C LYS A 468 -14.08 -16.74 3.77
N VAL A 469 -13.07 -15.89 3.60
CA VAL A 469 -12.25 -15.32 4.66
C VAL A 469 -12.28 -13.80 4.56
N HIS A 470 -12.77 -13.15 5.61
CA HIS A 470 -12.70 -11.71 5.82
C HIS A 470 -11.49 -11.40 6.71
N ALA A 471 -10.40 -10.96 6.08
CA ALA A 471 -9.21 -10.46 6.77
C ALA A 471 -9.44 -8.99 7.17
N VAL A 472 -9.25 -8.66 8.44
CA VAL A 472 -9.54 -7.32 9.00
C VAL A 472 -8.32 -6.76 9.70
N ASP A 473 -7.93 -5.53 9.36
CA ASP A 473 -6.92 -4.78 10.10
C ASP A 473 -7.18 -3.29 10.01
N LEU A 474 -6.95 -2.55 11.09
CA LEU A 474 -7.07 -1.11 11.11
C LEU A 474 -5.93 -0.43 10.34
N ASN A 475 -4.73 -1.04 10.37
CA ASN A 475 -3.53 -0.52 9.73
C ASN A 475 -3.51 -0.91 8.24
N PRO A 476 -3.59 0.06 7.31
CA PRO A 476 -3.59 -0.24 5.89
C PRO A 476 -2.35 -1.00 5.40
N THR A 477 -1.21 -0.78 6.04
CA THR A 477 0.08 -1.36 5.63
C THR A 477 0.23 -2.83 5.97
N GLN A 478 -0.43 -3.31 7.03
CA GLN A 478 -0.54 -4.76 7.31
C GLN A 478 -1.30 -5.46 6.17
N ASN A 479 -2.41 -4.85 5.76
CA ASN A 479 -3.18 -5.35 4.63
C ASN A 479 -2.41 -5.24 3.29
N HIS A 480 -1.52 -4.25 3.10
CA HIS A 480 -0.63 -4.21 1.93
C HIS A 480 0.37 -5.38 1.88
N LEU A 481 0.80 -5.91 3.04
CA LEU A 481 1.65 -7.10 3.11
C LEU A 481 0.89 -8.37 2.73
N LEU A 482 -0.36 -8.52 3.18
CA LEU A 482 -1.23 -9.60 2.72
C LEU A 482 -1.45 -9.52 1.20
N GLU A 483 -1.77 -8.34 0.67
CA GLU A 483 -1.92 -8.13 -0.79
C GLU A 483 -0.66 -8.52 -1.57
N LEU A 484 0.54 -8.17 -1.08
CA LEU A 484 1.79 -8.57 -1.74
C LEU A 484 1.95 -10.08 -1.81
N LYS A 485 1.61 -10.80 -0.74
CA LYS A 485 1.66 -12.28 -0.70
C LYS A 485 0.68 -12.89 -1.70
N VAL A 486 -0.56 -12.39 -1.72
CA VAL A 486 -1.61 -12.86 -2.64
C VAL A 486 -1.27 -12.57 -4.10
N ALA A 487 -0.80 -11.37 -4.41
CA ALA A 487 -0.31 -11.01 -5.74
C ALA A 487 0.85 -11.92 -6.19
N SER A 488 1.76 -12.25 -5.26
CA SER A 488 2.90 -13.12 -5.55
C SER A 488 2.49 -14.56 -5.84
N PHE A 489 1.52 -15.13 -5.12
CA PHE A 489 0.95 -16.44 -5.48
C PHE A 489 0.28 -16.44 -6.86
N THR A 490 -0.32 -15.31 -7.24
CA THR A 490 -1.03 -15.21 -8.52
C THR A 490 -0.08 -15.08 -9.71
N ALA A 491 1.07 -14.41 -9.53
CA ALA A 491 1.93 -13.99 -10.63
C ALA A 491 3.30 -14.65 -10.69
N LEU A 492 3.82 -15.17 -9.57
CA LEU A 492 5.22 -15.63 -9.48
C LEU A 492 5.32 -17.14 -9.37
N GLY A 493 6.44 -17.67 -9.86
CA GLY A 493 6.84 -19.04 -9.57
C GLY A 493 7.38 -19.19 -8.14
N TYR A 494 7.35 -20.42 -7.62
CA TYR A 494 7.75 -20.72 -6.23
C TYR A 494 9.17 -20.26 -5.88
N ARG A 495 10.09 -20.23 -6.85
CA ARG A 495 11.48 -19.78 -6.63
C ARG A 495 11.53 -18.32 -6.19
N ASP A 496 10.84 -17.43 -6.90
CA ASP A 496 10.87 -16.00 -6.61
C ASP A 496 9.99 -15.69 -5.39
N PHE A 497 8.86 -16.40 -5.26
CA PHE A 497 8.04 -16.37 -4.03
C PHE A 497 8.87 -16.72 -2.79
N TRP A 498 9.66 -17.80 -2.83
CA TRP A 498 10.51 -18.21 -1.72
C TRP A 498 11.62 -17.20 -1.41
N LYS A 499 12.22 -16.57 -2.42
CA LYS A 499 13.20 -15.51 -2.18
C LYS A 499 12.57 -14.34 -1.40
N ILE A 500 11.42 -13.87 -1.85
CA ILE A 500 10.73 -12.73 -1.23
C ILE A 500 10.28 -13.04 0.21
N PHE A 501 9.61 -14.18 0.45
CA PHE A 501 8.98 -14.49 1.74
C PHE A 501 9.60 -15.64 2.53
N GLY A 502 10.58 -16.35 1.97
CA GLY A 502 11.39 -17.33 2.69
C GLY A 502 12.68 -16.69 3.16
N GLU A 503 13.42 -16.10 2.21
CA GLU A 503 14.70 -15.43 2.48
C GLU A 503 14.54 -13.96 2.90
N GLY A 504 13.38 -13.36 2.64
CA GLY A 504 13.13 -11.94 2.92
C GLY A 504 13.77 -10.99 1.91
N LYS A 505 14.35 -11.50 0.81
CA LYS A 505 15.20 -10.73 -0.11
C LYS A 505 15.07 -11.18 -1.56
N HIS A 506 15.09 -10.23 -2.48
CA HIS A 506 15.11 -10.51 -3.91
C HIS A 506 15.72 -9.33 -4.69
N SER A 507 16.88 -9.52 -5.32
CA SER A 507 17.60 -8.46 -6.06
C SER A 507 16.71 -7.73 -7.07
N ASP A 508 15.89 -8.48 -7.78
CA ASP A 508 15.05 -7.96 -8.87
C ASP A 508 13.62 -7.65 -8.40
N PHE A 509 13.40 -7.45 -7.09
CA PHE A 509 12.06 -7.23 -6.53
C PHE A 509 11.34 -6.06 -7.18
N ARG A 510 12.05 -4.95 -7.45
CA ARG A 510 11.45 -3.78 -8.10
C ARG A 510 10.93 -4.11 -9.50
N ASP A 511 11.70 -4.89 -10.27
CA ASP A 511 11.32 -5.26 -11.62
C ASP A 511 10.14 -6.22 -11.59
N LEU A 512 10.13 -7.21 -10.68
CA LEU A 512 8.98 -8.08 -10.44
C LEU A 512 7.73 -7.29 -10.02
N LEU A 513 7.90 -6.29 -9.16
CA LEU A 513 6.80 -5.42 -8.71
C LEU A 513 6.13 -4.72 -9.88
N ILE A 514 6.90 -4.17 -10.81
CA ILE A 514 6.38 -3.44 -11.97
C ILE A 514 5.82 -4.40 -13.02
N SER A 515 6.59 -5.42 -13.40
CA SER A 515 6.31 -6.24 -14.58
C SER A 515 5.36 -7.43 -14.34
N HIS A 516 5.25 -7.91 -13.11
CA HIS A 516 4.45 -9.10 -12.76
C HIS A 516 3.41 -8.84 -11.66
N LEU A 517 3.76 -8.12 -10.58
CA LEU A 517 2.86 -7.98 -9.43
C LEU A 517 1.85 -6.84 -9.59
N SER A 518 2.20 -5.78 -10.33
CA SER A 518 1.35 -4.58 -10.46
C SER A 518 -0.08 -4.83 -10.92
N PRO A 519 -0.41 -5.79 -11.81
CA PRO A 519 -1.80 -6.05 -12.19
C PRO A 519 -2.65 -6.66 -11.08
N HIS A 520 -2.04 -7.07 -9.97
CA HIS A 520 -2.70 -7.80 -8.89
C HIS A 520 -2.69 -7.05 -7.55
N LEU A 521 -2.20 -5.81 -7.54
CA LEU A 521 -2.13 -4.97 -6.35
C LEU A 521 -3.12 -3.82 -6.45
N SER A 522 -3.67 -3.40 -5.31
CA SER A 522 -4.34 -2.12 -5.24
C SER A 522 -3.36 -0.96 -5.45
N SER A 523 -3.87 0.18 -5.93
CA SER A 523 -3.05 1.37 -6.20
C SER A 523 -2.23 1.81 -4.97
N GLN A 524 -2.83 1.77 -3.79
CA GLN A 524 -2.15 2.13 -2.53
C GLN A 524 -1.08 1.10 -2.13
N ALA A 525 -1.37 -0.20 -2.25
CA ALA A 525 -0.39 -1.24 -1.98
C ALA A 525 0.79 -1.16 -2.96
N PHE A 526 0.52 -0.93 -4.25
CA PHE A 526 1.55 -0.74 -5.26
C PHE A 526 2.47 0.45 -4.93
N GLN A 527 1.91 1.63 -4.61
CA GLN A 527 2.69 2.79 -4.19
C GLN A 527 3.57 2.47 -2.99
N TYR A 528 3.00 1.85 -1.95
CA TYR A 528 3.72 1.49 -0.74
C TYR A 528 4.93 0.61 -1.05
N TRP A 529 4.75 -0.46 -1.84
CA TRP A 529 5.84 -1.38 -2.19
C TRP A 529 6.84 -0.77 -3.18
N LEU A 530 6.41 0.18 -4.01
CA LEU A 530 7.30 0.90 -4.91
C LEU A 530 8.33 1.75 -4.13
N ASP A 531 7.88 2.39 -3.05
CA ASP A 531 8.73 3.21 -2.17
C ASP A 531 9.62 2.36 -1.27
N HIS A 532 9.14 1.18 -0.86
CA HIS A 532 9.85 0.26 0.02
C HIS A 532 10.60 -0.85 -0.73
N ALA A 533 10.67 -0.80 -2.06
CA ALA A 533 11.30 -1.84 -2.89
C ALA A 533 12.77 -2.08 -2.52
N SER A 534 13.48 -1.05 -2.06
CA SER A 534 14.87 -1.13 -1.62
C SER A 534 15.06 -2.04 -0.39
N ALA A 535 14.04 -2.15 0.47
CA ALA A 535 14.14 -3.00 1.66
C ALA A 535 14.30 -4.48 1.29
N ILE A 536 13.65 -4.94 0.21
CA ILE A 536 13.70 -6.33 -0.24
C ILE A 536 14.82 -6.55 -1.28
N SER A 537 15.10 -5.55 -2.11
CA SER A 537 16.12 -5.64 -3.17
C SER A 537 17.55 -5.39 -2.71
N SER A 538 17.74 -4.71 -1.57
CA SER A 538 19.08 -4.39 -1.09
C SER A 538 19.89 -5.67 -0.76
N PRO A 539 21.14 -5.77 -1.25
CA PRO A 539 22.02 -6.85 -0.83
C PRO A 539 22.40 -6.71 0.65
N SER A 540 22.46 -5.49 1.18
CA SER A 540 22.79 -5.20 2.58
C SER A 540 21.54 -5.26 3.49
N GLY A 541 21.73 -5.61 4.76
CA GLY A 541 20.65 -5.76 5.75
C GLY A 541 20.07 -7.18 5.80
N VAL A 542 18.89 -7.35 6.39
CA VAL A 542 18.19 -8.65 6.52
C VAL A 542 16.98 -8.77 5.60
N GLY A 543 16.52 -7.67 5.01
CA GLY A 543 15.38 -7.69 4.09
C GLY A 543 14.05 -7.44 4.81
N LEU A 544 12.99 -8.08 4.30
CA LEU A 544 11.60 -7.95 4.76
C LEU A 544 11.41 -8.15 6.28
N TYR A 545 12.20 -9.01 6.91
CA TYR A 545 12.02 -9.34 8.33
C TYR A 545 12.68 -8.35 9.29
N GLU A 546 13.33 -7.31 8.77
CA GLU A 546 13.86 -6.19 9.56
C GLU A 546 13.24 -4.85 9.13
N THR A 547 12.01 -4.91 8.63
CA THR A 547 11.13 -3.76 8.39
C THR A 547 9.91 -3.81 9.31
N GLY A 548 9.12 -2.72 9.34
CA GLY A 548 8.02 -2.58 10.28
C GLY A 548 8.44 -2.28 11.71
N GLY A 549 7.48 -2.17 12.62
CA GLY A 549 7.72 -1.92 14.05
C GLY A 549 8.59 -2.98 14.75
N SER A 550 8.37 -4.26 14.42
CA SER A 550 9.14 -5.39 14.96
C SER A 550 10.65 -5.30 14.71
N ARG A 551 11.10 -4.52 13.70
CA ARG A 551 12.52 -4.32 13.41
C ARG A 551 13.32 -3.80 14.60
N TYR A 552 12.71 -2.97 15.45
CA TYR A 552 13.41 -2.35 16.58
C TYR A 552 13.80 -3.40 17.61
N ALA A 553 12.87 -4.28 17.97
CA ALA A 553 13.13 -5.41 18.87
C ALA A 553 14.17 -6.36 18.27
N LEU A 554 14.02 -6.73 16.99
CA LEU A 554 14.95 -7.65 16.31
C LEU A 554 16.36 -7.08 16.19
N LYS A 555 16.51 -5.79 15.84
CA LYS A 555 17.81 -5.10 15.83
C LYS A 555 18.45 -5.09 17.20
N MET A 556 17.69 -4.73 18.23
CA MET A 556 18.19 -4.67 19.61
C MET A 556 18.72 -6.03 20.07
N VAL A 557 17.92 -7.10 19.93
CA VAL A 557 18.32 -8.46 20.31
C VAL A 557 19.58 -8.89 19.57
N ARG A 558 19.67 -8.59 18.26
CA ARG A 558 20.86 -8.90 17.47
C ARG A 558 22.09 -8.11 17.92
N TYR A 559 21.95 -6.82 18.19
CA TYR A 559 23.05 -6.01 18.72
C TYR A 559 23.52 -6.53 20.08
N LEU A 560 22.60 -6.93 20.96
CA LEU A 560 22.95 -7.58 22.23
C LEU A 560 23.78 -8.84 22.00
N PHE A 561 23.35 -9.73 21.09
CA PHE A 561 24.12 -10.94 20.78
C PHE A 561 25.49 -10.66 20.16
N THR A 562 25.62 -9.58 19.39
CA THR A 562 26.93 -9.15 18.86
C THR A 562 27.83 -8.60 19.96
N ILE A 563 27.33 -7.70 20.81
CA ILE A 563 28.09 -7.05 21.89
C ILE A 563 28.59 -8.08 22.92
N PHE A 564 27.74 -9.05 23.28
CA PHE A 564 28.08 -10.09 24.26
C PHE A 564 28.73 -11.35 23.64
N GLY A 565 29.07 -11.32 22.34
CA GLY A 565 29.77 -12.43 21.68
C GLY A 565 28.95 -13.72 21.52
N LEU A 566 27.63 -13.66 21.64
CA LEU A 566 26.72 -14.81 21.59
C LEU A 566 26.30 -15.22 20.18
N SER A 567 26.74 -14.51 19.14
CA SER A 567 26.33 -14.78 17.75
C SER A 567 26.61 -16.22 17.30
N ALA A 568 27.73 -16.81 17.74
CA ALA A 568 28.06 -18.20 17.45
C ALA A 568 27.14 -19.19 18.19
N ASP A 569 26.77 -18.89 19.44
CA ASP A 569 25.86 -19.73 20.23
C ASP A 569 24.44 -19.67 19.68
N VAL A 570 23.97 -18.50 19.24
CA VAL A 570 22.67 -18.34 18.55
C VAL A 570 22.64 -19.14 17.25
N LYS A 571 23.74 -19.12 16.48
CA LYS A 571 23.85 -19.94 15.28
C LYS A 571 23.77 -21.44 15.61
N LYS A 572 24.51 -21.91 16.62
CA LYS A 572 24.43 -23.30 17.09
C LYS A 572 23.02 -23.67 17.56
N LEU A 573 22.32 -22.77 18.26
CA LEU A 573 20.93 -22.97 18.68
C LEU A 573 20.01 -23.21 17.47
N CYS A 574 20.21 -22.44 16.39
CA CYS A 574 19.44 -22.56 15.15
C CYS A 574 19.85 -23.75 14.27
N GLU A 575 20.99 -24.39 14.55
CA GLU A 575 21.52 -25.56 13.82
C GLU A 575 21.39 -26.87 14.61
N ALA A 576 21.00 -26.81 15.88
CA ALA A 576 20.85 -27.97 16.77
C ALA A 576 19.92 -29.03 16.17
N GLN A 577 20.30 -30.30 16.24
CA GLN A 577 19.50 -31.40 15.70
C GLN A 577 18.59 -32.04 16.76
N THR A 578 18.91 -31.84 18.04
CA THR A 578 18.15 -32.41 19.16
C THR A 578 17.78 -31.36 20.20
N ALA A 579 16.70 -31.59 20.94
CA ALA A 579 16.30 -30.71 22.04
C ALA A 579 17.34 -30.69 23.17
N ASN A 580 18.12 -31.76 23.36
CA ASN A 580 19.16 -31.82 24.38
C ASN A 580 20.32 -30.86 24.07
N GLU A 581 20.81 -30.85 22.82
CA GLU A 581 21.82 -29.87 22.37
C GLU A 581 21.34 -28.44 22.58
N GLN A 582 20.08 -28.16 22.22
CA GLN A 582 19.47 -26.84 22.39
C GLN A 582 19.44 -26.41 23.88
N ARG A 583 19.10 -27.34 24.78
CA ARG A 583 19.06 -27.12 26.23
C ARG A 583 20.45 -26.88 26.83
N GLU A 584 21.51 -27.43 26.26
CA GLU A 584 22.89 -27.18 26.70
C GLU A 584 23.37 -25.76 26.32
N ILE A 585 22.90 -25.23 25.19
CA ILE A 585 23.26 -23.89 24.70
C ILE A 585 22.48 -22.80 25.45
N TRP A 586 21.20 -23.05 25.76
CA TRP A 586 20.28 -22.06 26.29
C TRP A 586 20.77 -21.28 27.52
N PRO A 587 21.39 -21.88 28.56
CA PRO A 587 21.82 -21.16 29.75
C PRO A 587 22.75 -19.97 29.47
N ARG A 588 23.58 -20.05 28.43
CA ARG A 588 24.49 -18.95 28.03
C ARG A 588 23.73 -17.77 27.44
N ILE A 589 22.81 -18.06 26.52
CA ILE A 589 21.96 -17.06 25.87
C ILE A 589 21.00 -16.43 26.89
N ARG A 590 20.35 -17.27 27.70
CA ARG A 590 19.42 -16.87 28.76
C ARG A 590 20.05 -15.89 29.74
N ARG A 591 21.32 -16.08 30.12
CA ARG A 591 22.03 -15.19 31.07
C ARG A 591 22.06 -13.74 30.60
N VAL A 592 22.20 -13.52 29.30
CA VAL A 592 22.25 -12.16 28.71
C VAL A 592 20.84 -11.63 28.50
N LEU A 593 19.96 -12.41 27.86
CA LEU A 593 18.58 -11.99 27.57
C LEU A 593 17.77 -11.67 28.83
N MET A 594 17.95 -12.46 29.89
CA MET A 594 17.22 -12.31 31.16
C MET A 594 17.99 -11.54 32.23
N SER A 595 19.06 -10.83 31.85
CA SER A 595 19.83 -10.04 32.80
C SER A 595 19.02 -8.85 33.31
N ARG A 596 19.12 -8.56 34.63
CA ARG A 596 18.41 -7.44 35.26
C ARG A 596 18.61 -6.08 34.56
N PRO A 597 19.82 -5.72 34.05
CA PRO A 597 20.02 -4.47 33.33
C PRO A 597 19.30 -4.39 31.98
N VAL A 598 19.35 -5.46 31.18
CA VAL A 598 18.62 -5.53 29.89
C VAL A 598 17.13 -5.46 30.13
N TYR A 599 16.65 -6.18 31.14
CA TYR A 599 15.26 -6.17 31.55
C TYR A 599 14.78 -4.78 31.98
N TRP A 600 15.55 -4.08 32.82
CA TRP A 600 15.21 -2.72 33.27
C TRP A 600 15.21 -1.70 32.13
N ALA A 601 16.14 -1.80 31.18
CA ALA A 601 16.17 -0.96 29.99
C ALA A 601 14.97 -1.22 29.05
N VAL A 602 14.52 -2.46 28.94
CA VAL A 602 13.44 -2.87 28.03
C VAL A 602 12.04 -2.61 28.62
N VAL A 603 11.84 -2.90 29.91
CA VAL A 603 10.53 -2.75 30.59
C VAL A 603 10.33 -1.36 31.19
N GLY A 604 11.41 -0.63 31.47
CA GLY A 604 11.35 0.74 32.00
C GLY A 604 10.92 1.79 30.98
N THR A 605 10.81 1.44 29.69
CA THR A 605 10.46 2.41 28.63
C THR A 605 9.13 1.99 28.00
N GLU A 606 8.03 2.65 28.37
CA GLU A 606 6.69 2.41 27.79
C GLU A 606 6.69 2.51 26.26
N TRP A 607 7.57 3.39 25.75
CA TRP A 607 7.88 3.51 24.33
C TRP A 607 8.29 2.19 23.67
N PHE A 608 9.12 1.36 24.33
CA PHE A 608 9.59 0.10 23.74
C PHE A 608 8.46 -0.94 23.66
N THR A 609 7.68 -1.08 24.73
CA THR A 609 6.56 -2.03 24.80
C THR A 609 5.49 -1.72 23.75
N TRP A 610 5.23 -0.43 23.47
CA TRP A 610 4.29 -0.01 22.45
C TRP A 610 4.87 -0.03 21.03
N LYS A 611 6.01 0.65 20.78
CA LYS A 611 6.58 0.75 19.42
C LYS A 611 7.26 -0.53 18.91
N ALA A 612 7.87 -1.32 19.80
CA ALA A 612 8.66 -2.49 19.39
C ALA A 612 7.90 -3.81 19.59
N ALA A 613 7.02 -3.89 20.59
CA ALA A 613 6.24 -5.09 20.89
C ALA A 613 4.72 -4.94 20.67
N GLY A 614 4.21 -3.74 20.35
CA GLY A 614 2.79 -3.53 20.05
C GLY A 614 1.82 -3.83 21.20
N VAL A 615 2.29 -3.84 22.45
CA VAL A 615 1.51 -4.25 23.63
C VAL A 615 0.91 -3.01 24.33
N PRO A 616 -0.43 -2.88 24.41
CA PRO A 616 -1.07 -1.79 25.12
C PRO A 616 -0.89 -1.84 26.64
N PRO A 617 -1.01 -0.69 27.34
CA PRO A 617 -1.03 -0.66 28.81
C PRO A 617 -2.10 -1.56 29.43
N SER A 618 -3.29 -1.68 28.81
CA SER A 618 -4.37 -2.57 29.28
C SER A 618 -3.93 -4.03 29.33
N GLN A 619 -3.28 -4.53 28.28
CA GLN A 619 -2.76 -5.90 28.21
C GLN A 619 -1.62 -6.11 29.23
N ARG A 620 -0.73 -5.13 29.40
CA ARG A 620 0.32 -5.16 30.44
C ARG A 620 -0.30 -5.28 31.84
N ASN A 621 -1.34 -4.51 32.13
CA ASN A 621 -2.02 -4.54 33.42
C ASN A 621 -2.65 -5.91 33.71
N MET A 622 -3.18 -6.59 32.69
CA MET A 622 -3.70 -7.95 32.85
C MET A 622 -2.61 -8.93 33.29
N ILE A 623 -1.39 -8.84 32.75
CA ILE A 623 -0.25 -9.67 33.17
C ILE A 623 0.10 -9.43 34.65
N VAL A 624 0.12 -8.17 35.07
CA VAL A 624 0.43 -7.79 36.46
C VAL A 624 -0.65 -8.31 37.42
N THR A 625 -1.93 -8.14 37.07
CA THR A 625 -3.05 -8.65 37.88
C THR A 625 -2.97 -10.17 38.05
N ASP A 626 -2.75 -10.90 36.96
CA ASP A 626 -2.59 -12.37 36.98
C ASP A 626 -1.46 -12.82 37.91
N PHE A 627 -0.33 -12.09 37.91
CA PHE A 627 0.81 -12.36 38.78
C PHE A 627 0.47 -12.12 40.25
N LEU A 628 -0.21 -11.01 40.57
CA LEU A 628 -0.62 -10.68 41.93
C LEU A 628 -1.61 -11.71 42.50
N GLU A 629 -2.57 -12.15 41.70
CA GLU A 629 -3.54 -13.18 42.09
C GLU A 629 -2.85 -14.51 42.42
N ARG A 630 -1.93 -14.97 41.56
CA ARG A 630 -1.19 -16.23 41.79
C ARG A 630 -0.25 -16.16 42.98
N SER A 631 0.32 -14.99 43.23
CA SER A 631 1.22 -14.77 44.36
C SER A 631 0.49 -14.59 45.69
N GLY A 632 -0.86 -14.62 45.71
CA GLY A 632 -1.66 -14.39 46.91
C GLY A 632 -1.60 -12.95 47.42
N LEU A 633 -1.18 -12.01 46.57
CA LEU A 633 -1.04 -10.58 46.89
C LEU A 633 -2.25 -9.75 46.43
N ALA A 634 -3.32 -10.40 45.99
CA ALA A 634 -4.56 -9.78 45.59
C ALA A 634 -5.25 -9.14 46.82
N GLY A 635 -5.14 -7.82 46.97
CA GLY A 635 -5.89 -7.09 48.02
C GLY A 635 -5.21 -5.91 48.72
N GLY A 636 -4.00 -5.46 48.36
CA GLY A 636 -3.48 -4.24 49.01
C GLY A 636 -2.01 -3.86 48.92
N ALA A 637 -1.16 -4.53 48.13
CA ALA A 637 0.21 -4.05 47.94
C ALA A 637 0.26 -3.03 46.79
N ARG A 638 0.90 -1.88 47.04
CA ARG A 638 1.09 -0.76 46.11
C ARG A 638 1.48 -1.26 44.71
N LYS A 639 1.01 -0.56 43.66
CA LYS A 639 1.54 -0.64 42.29
C LYS A 639 2.98 -0.11 42.25
N ASP A 640 3.88 -0.69 43.02
CA ASP A 640 5.30 -0.35 42.98
C ASP A 640 5.86 -0.86 41.65
N SER A 641 6.66 -0.02 41.00
CA SER A 641 7.31 -0.30 39.72
C SER A 641 8.11 -1.60 39.75
N GLU A 642 8.63 -1.98 40.92
CA GLU A 642 9.37 -3.21 41.15
C GLU A 642 8.50 -4.47 40.99
N VAL A 643 7.27 -4.47 41.52
CA VAL A 643 6.33 -5.61 41.40
C VAL A 643 5.85 -5.78 39.96
N SER A 644 5.57 -4.68 39.26
CA SER A 644 5.26 -4.72 37.83
C SER A 644 6.44 -5.26 37.02
N GLY A 645 7.65 -4.84 37.37
CA GLY A 645 8.89 -5.38 36.82
C GLY A 645 9.03 -6.88 37.09
N GLN A 646 8.73 -7.38 38.27
CA GLN A 646 8.83 -8.82 38.52
C GLN A 646 7.80 -9.62 37.71
N ALA A 647 6.56 -9.15 37.63
CA ALA A 647 5.48 -9.81 36.89
C ALA A 647 5.81 -10.00 35.39
N ILE A 648 6.28 -8.94 34.74
CA ILE A 648 6.63 -8.98 33.30
C ILE A 648 7.88 -9.83 33.07
N TRP A 649 8.87 -9.79 33.97
CA TRP A 649 10.05 -10.65 33.89
C TRP A 649 9.67 -12.13 33.95
N GLU A 650 8.83 -12.50 34.92
CA GLU A 650 8.35 -13.86 35.06
C GLU A 650 7.50 -14.28 33.85
N TYR A 651 6.68 -13.37 33.30
CA TYR A 651 5.92 -13.64 32.09
C TYR A 651 6.84 -13.98 30.91
N VAL A 652 7.92 -13.24 30.71
CA VAL A 652 8.90 -13.48 29.64
C VAL A 652 9.66 -14.79 29.87
N VAL A 653 10.07 -15.08 31.11
CA VAL A 653 10.73 -16.34 31.47
C VAL A 653 9.81 -17.54 31.17
N ASN A 654 8.55 -17.46 31.59
CA ASN A 654 7.54 -18.48 31.31
C ASN A 654 7.15 -18.56 29.83
N THR A 655 7.49 -17.55 29.02
CA THR A 655 7.38 -17.58 27.56
C THR A 655 8.52 -18.39 26.96
N LEU A 656 9.76 -17.99 27.24
CA LEU A 656 10.94 -18.43 26.50
C LEU A 656 11.54 -19.75 27.01
N ASP A 657 11.63 -19.95 28.34
CA ASP A 657 12.28 -21.14 28.90
C ASP A 657 11.55 -22.44 28.45
N PRO A 658 10.21 -22.53 28.51
CA PRO A 658 9.49 -23.72 28.01
C PRO A 658 9.64 -23.91 26.50
N VAL A 659 9.64 -22.82 25.71
CA VAL A 659 9.80 -22.91 24.24
C VAL A 659 11.12 -23.59 23.89
N VAL A 660 12.21 -23.16 24.51
CA VAL A 660 13.54 -23.74 24.25
C VAL A 660 13.69 -25.13 24.86
N LYS A 661 12.91 -25.44 25.89
CA LYS A 661 12.91 -26.78 26.49
C LYS A 661 12.13 -27.79 25.65
N ASP A 662 10.95 -27.42 25.15
CA ASP A 662 9.94 -28.35 24.64
C ASP A 662 9.75 -28.29 23.12
N THR A 663 10.30 -27.27 22.44
CA THR A 663 10.27 -27.14 20.98
C THR A 663 11.67 -27.07 20.39
N LEU A 664 11.86 -27.54 19.15
CA LEU A 664 13.13 -27.46 18.45
C LEU A 664 13.13 -26.26 17.48
N ILE A 665 13.93 -25.23 17.79
CA ILE A 665 14.00 -23.96 17.04
C ILE A 665 14.49 -24.18 15.61
N SER A 666 15.44 -25.08 15.40
CA SER A 666 16.04 -25.31 14.08
C SER A 666 15.09 -25.89 13.04
N ASN A 667 14.05 -26.62 13.46
CA ASN A 667 13.22 -27.44 12.57
C ASN A 667 11.71 -27.23 12.75
N ASP A 668 11.22 -27.12 13.99
CA ASP A 668 9.77 -27.07 14.25
C ASP A 668 9.24 -25.66 14.60
N ASN A 669 10.09 -24.80 15.17
CA ASN A 669 9.67 -23.49 15.68
C ASN A 669 10.20 -22.33 14.85
N TYR A 670 9.53 -22.08 13.72
CA TYR A 670 9.94 -21.06 12.75
C TYR A 670 9.81 -19.63 13.27
N PHE A 671 8.97 -19.39 14.28
CA PHE A 671 8.72 -18.06 14.83
C PHE A 671 9.99 -17.49 15.43
N TYR A 672 10.62 -18.25 16.34
CA TYR A 672 11.87 -17.86 16.96
C TYR A 672 13.05 -18.02 16.01
N TYR A 673 13.04 -19.03 15.13
CA TYR A 673 14.06 -19.18 14.09
C TYR A 673 14.18 -17.91 13.23
N LEU A 674 13.04 -17.39 12.77
CA LEU A 674 12.97 -16.17 11.98
C LEU A 674 13.54 -14.97 12.74
N CYS A 675 13.15 -14.78 13.99
CA CYS A 675 13.65 -13.68 14.82
C CYS A 675 15.18 -13.72 14.99
N LEU A 676 15.76 -14.92 15.10
CA LEU A 676 17.19 -15.10 15.30
C LEU A 676 18.00 -15.02 14.00
N GLN A 677 17.48 -15.57 12.90
CA GLN A 677 18.20 -15.68 11.61
C GLN A 677 17.82 -14.58 10.61
N GLY A 678 16.69 -13.91 10.81
CA GLY A 678 16.16 -12.91 9.89
C GLY A 678 15.61 -13.48 8.58
N ARG A 679 15.46 -14.81 8.49
CA ARG A 679 14.92 -15.54 7.35
C ARG A 679 14.39 -16.90 7.80
N TYR A 680 13.54 -17.51 6.98
CA TYR A 680 13.14 -18.90 7.15
C TYR A 680 14.17 -19.86 6.54
N SER A 681 14.17 -21.10 7.00
CA SER A 681 14.92 -22.19 6.36
C SER A 681 13.96 -23.09 5.58
N ARG A 682 14.47 -23.88 4.63
CA ARG A 682 13.65 -24.87 3.88
C ARG A 682 13.07 -25.99 4.76
N ARG A 683 13.56 -26.14 6.00
CA ARG A 683 13.09 -27.14 6.96
C ARG A 683 12.14 -26.53 7.98
N CYS A 684 12.37 -25.27 8.35
CA CYS A 684 11.63 -24.56 9.38
C CYS A 684 11.00 -23.28 8.81
N HIS A 685 9.75 -23.39 8.37
CA HIS A 685 8.99 -22.29 7.79
C HIS A 685 7.47 -22.49 7.99
N PRO A 686 6.67 -21.43 7.93
CA PRO A 686 5.21 -21.50 7.86
C PRO A 686 4.70 -22.43 6.75
N ASN A 687 3.53 -23.04 6.96
CA ASN A 687 2.92 -23.96 5.99
C ASN A 687 2.62 -23.29 4.63
N TYR A 688 2.22 -22.01 4.63
CA TYR A 688 1.93 -21.27 3.40
C TYR A 688 3.17 -21.12 2.49
N LEU A 689 4.39 -21.29 3.02
CA LEU A 689 5.65 -21.26 2.27
C LEU A 689 6.05 -22.63 1.69
N THR A 690 5.28 -23.68 1.94
CA THR A 690 5.55 -25.00 1.35
C THR A 690 5.32 -24.98 -0.17
N PRO A 691 6.03 -25.81 -0.96
CA PRO A 691 5.74 -25.97 -2.39
C PRO A 691 4.29 -26.40 -2.64
N ARG A 692 3.75 -27.27 -1.77
CA ARG A 692 2.36 -27.76 -1.86
C ARG A 692 1.35 -26.63 -1.66
N ALA A 693 1.55 -25.77 -0.65
CA ALA A 693 0.71 -24.60 -0.44
C ALA A 693 0.78 -23.65 -1.64
N HIS A 694 1.97 -23.45 -2.21
CA HIS A 694 2.14 -22.63 -3.41
C HIS A 694 1.32 -23.16 -4.58
N VAL A 695 1.37 -24.46 -4.90
CA VAL A 695 0.55 -25.03 -5.97
C VAL A 695 -0.94 -24.81 -5.71
N LYS A 696 -1.40 -24.99 -4.46
CA LYS A 696 -2.81 -24.82 -4.09
C LYS A 696 -3.28 -23.37 -4.18
N LEU A 697 -2.50 -22.43 -3.64
CA LEU A 697 -2.85 -21.01 -3.57
C LEU A 697 -2.56 -20.26 -4.88
N SER A 698 -1.76 -20.82 -5.78
CA SER A 698 -1.57 -20.27 -7.14
C SER A 698 -2.62 -20.76 -8.14
N ALA A 699 -3.53 -21.64 -7.71
CA ALA A 699 -4.61 -22.11 -8.58
C ALA A 699 -5.50 -20.93 -9.01
N PRO A 700 -6.07 -20.95 -10.24
CA PRO A 700 -7.04 -19.96 -10.65
C PRO A 700 -8.17 -19.85 -9.61
N ASN A 701 -8.57 -18.62 -9.28
CA ASN A 701 -9.68 -18.32 -8.37
C ASN A 701 -9.46 -18.74 -6.90
N ALA A 702 -8.24 -19.14 -6.50
CA ALA A 702 -7.93 -19.53 -5.12
C ALA A 702 -8.24 -18.44 -4.07
N PHE A 703 -8.28 -17.18 -4.49
CA PHE A 703 -8.54 -16.02 -3.64
C PHE A 703 -9.91 -15.37 -3.87
N ASP A 704 -10.81 -16.00 -4.64
CA ASP A 704 -12.16 -15.46 -4.88
C ASP A 704 -12.97 -15.34 -3.58
N GLY A 705 -12.66 -16.18 -2.59
CA GLY A 705 -13.19 -16.13 -1.23
C GLY A 705 -12.44 -15.21 -0.26
N LEU A 706 -11.43 -14.43 -0.68
CA LEU A 706 -10.69 -13.55 0.22
C LEU A 706 -11.20 -12.10 0.15
N ARG A 707 -11.59 -11.51 1.28
CA ARG A 707 -11.92 -10.08 1.38
C ARG A 707 -11.04 -9.42 2.45
N ILE A 708 -10.35 -8.36 2.07
CA ILE A 708 -9.42 -7.60 2.91
C ILE A 708 -10.09 -6.27 3.27
N HIS A 709 -10.39 -6.10 4.56
CA HIS A 709 -11.02 -4.92 5.12
C HIS A 709 -10.00 -4.08 5.88
N THR A 710 -10.02 -2.78 5.63
CA THR A 710 -9.17 -1.81 6.34
C THR A 710 -10.02 -1.03 7.33
N ASP A 711 -10.23 -1.61 8.49
CA ASP A 711 -11.16 -1.08 9.47
C ASP A 711 -11.05 -1.73 10.85
N GLU A 712 -11.80 -1.18 11.79
CA GLU A 712 -12.06 -1.81 13.08
C GLU A 712 -12.97 -3.03 12.93
N ILE A 713 -12.77 -4.05 13.78
CA ILE A 713 -13.56 -5.28 13.78
C ILE A 713 -15.05 -4.99 13.86
N ASN A 714 -15.47 -4.08 14.75
CA ASN A 714 -16.89 -3.73 14.93
C ASN A 714 -17.51 -3.08 13.68
N GLU A 715 -16.77 -2.22 12.99
CA GLU A 715 -17.22 -1.61 11.73
C GLU A 715 -17.38 -2.64 10.60
N VAL A 716 -16.50 -3.63 10.53
CA VAL A 716 -16.64 -4.71 9.54
C VAL A 716 -17.82 -5.60 9.88
N VAL A 717 -17.89 -6.06 11.14
CA VAL A 717 -18.89 -7.03 11.58
C VAL A 717 -20.31 -6.48 11.51
N SER A 718 -20.50 -5.18 11.79
CA SER A 718 -21.80 -4.50 11.63
C SER A 718 -22.28 -4.42 10.17
N ARG A 719 -21.36 -4.54 9.21
CA ARG A 719 -21.66 -4.52 7.76
C ARG A 719 -21.71 -5.92 7.14
N ILE A 720 -21.59 -6.97 7.95
CA ILE A 720 -21.78 -8.35 7.52
C ILE A 720 -23.21 -8.77 7.85
N THR A 721 -23.85 -9.48 6.93
CA THR A 721 -25.23 -9.95 7.06
C THR A 721 -25.36 -10.80 8.34
N PRO A 722 -26.36 -10.55 9.18
CA PRO A 722 -26.52 -11.24 10.46
C PRO A 722 -26.64 -12.75 10.29
N GLY A 723 -26.01 -13.52 11.19
CA GLY A 723 -26.07 -14.98 11.17
C GLY A 723 -25.29 -15.68 10.05
N THR A 724 -24.40 -14.98 9.34
CA THR A 724 -23.61 -15.57 8.24
C THR A 724 -22.21 -16.02 8.64
N LEU A 725 -21.58 -15.35 9.61
CA LEU A 725 -20.25 -15.73 10.10
C LEU A 725 -20.32 -17.06 10.85
N THR A 726 -19.32 -17.93 10.64
CA THR A 726 -19.23 -19.22 11.32
C THR A 726 -18.07 -19.27 12.32
N ILE A 727 -16.99 -18.58 11.99
CA ILE A 727 -15.77 -18.51 12.80
C ILE A 727 -15.32 -17.04 12.88
N ALA A 728 -14.96 -16.57 14.08
CA ALA A 728 -14.27 -15.30 14.26
C ALA A 728 -12.96 -15.50 15.03
N VAL A 729 -11.85 -15.14 14.42
CA VAL A 729 -10.48 -15.24 14.93
C VAL A 729 -10.04 -13.83 15.32
N ILE A 730 -10.38 -13.41 16.53
CA ILE A 730 -10.15 -12.03 17.03
C ILE A 730 -8.85 -11.90 17.85
N MET A 731 -8.20 -13.03 18.13
CA MET A 731 -6.90 -13.08 18.82
C MET A 731 -6.95 -12.33 20.15
N ASP A 732 -5.94 -11.50 20.44
CA ASP A 732 -5.78 -10.73 21.67
C ASP A 732 -6.33 -9.30 21.56
N SER A 733 -7.11 -8.99 20.52
CA SER A 733 -7.71 -7.67 20.36
C SER A 733 -8.54 -7.25 21.58
N MET A 734 -9.11 -8.22 22.30
CA MET A 734 -9.90 -7.98 23.50
C MET A 734 -9.05 -7.53 24.71
N ASP A 735 -7.76 -7.89 24.75
CA ASP A 735 -6.84 -7.46 25.82
C ASP A 735 -6.55 -5.95 25.77
N TRP A 736 -6.87 -5.30 24.64
CA TRP A 736 -6.57 -3.90 24.39
C TRP A 736 -7.64 -2.98 25.00
N PHE A 737 -8.84 -3.50 25.26
CA PHE A 737 -9.94 -2.73 25.82
C PHE A 737 -9.70 -2.35 27.27
N ASP A 738 -10.24 -1.20 27.64
CA ASP A 738 -10.29 -0.72 29.01
C ASP A 738 -11.41 -1.46 29.76
N PRO A 739 -11.12 -2.15 30.88
CA PRO A 739 -12.14 -2.84 31.68
C PRO A 739 -13.27 -1.94 32.21
N SER A 740 -13.03 -0.63 32.30
CA SER A 740 -14.02 0.35 32.76
C SER A 740 -15.01 0.80 31.67
N LYS A 741 -14.71 0.50 30.39
CA LYS A 741 -15.51 0.91 29.24
C LYS A 741 -16.37 -0.24 28.71
N GLU A 742 -17.43 0.09 27.99
CA GLU A 742 -18.34 -0.91 27.42
C GLU A 742 -17.87 -1.52 26.09
N ASP A 743 -16.70 -1.13 25.58
CA ASP A 743 -16.27 -1.49 24.21
C ASP A 743 -16.13 -3.00 24.00
N ALA A 744 -15.65 -3.74 25.02
CA ALA A 744 -15.60 -5.20 24.98
C ALA A 744 -17.00 -5.83 24.89
N SER A 745 -17.97 -5.29 25.62
CA SER A 745 -19.36 -5.74 25.60
C SER A 745 -20.04 -5.39 24.27
N LYS A 746 -19.77 -4.21 23.71
CA LYS A 746 -20.23 -3.80 22.37
C LYS A 746 -19.69 -4.74 21.29
N GLN A 747 -18.41 -5.10 21.33
CA GLN A 747 -17.83 -6.06 20.39
C GLN A 747 -18.42 -7.46 20.55
N ALA A 748 -18.65 -7.92 21.78
CA ALA A 748 -19.34 -9.19 22.03
C ALA A 748 -20.77 -9.20 21.43
N ARG A 749 -21.53 -8.10 21.57
CA ARG A 749 -22.86 -7.95 20.95
C ARG A 749 -22.79 -7.98 19.41
N ALA A 750 -21.87 -7.23 18.81
CA ALA A 750 -21.70 -7.18 17.35
C ALA A 750 -21.32 -8.57 16.78
N LEU A 751 -20.42 -9.28 17.46
CA LEU A 751 -20.06 -10.65 17.10
C LEU A 751 -21.24 -11.62 17.29
N ASN A 752 -22.05 -11.46 18.35
CA ASN A 752 -23.26 -12.27 18.51
C ASN A 752 -24.18 -12.08 17.30
N HIS A 753 -24.44 -10.83 16.89
CA HIS A 753 -25.36 -10.54 15.81
C HIS A 753 -24.93 -11.15 14.46
N SER A 754 -23.65 -11.06 14.13
CA SER A 754 -23.09 -11.56 12.86
C SER A 754 -22.88 -13.07 12.80
N LEU A 755 -22.60 -13.73 13.94
CA LEU A 755 -22.36 -15.17 13.99
C LEU A 755 -23.67 -15.98 13.87
N LYS A 756 -23.62 -17.09 13.12
CA LYS A 756 -24.67 -18.10 13.15
C LYS A 756 -24.77 -18.74 14.54
N MET A 757 -25.94 -19.31 14.86
CA MET A 757 -26.08 -20.14 16.06
C MET A 757 -25.07 -21.29 16.04
N GLY A 758 -24.36 -21.49 17.16
CA GLY A 758 -23.26 -22.45 17.24
C GLY A 758 -21.95 -22.00 16.60
N GLY A 759 -21.90 -20.79 16.01
CA GLY A 759 -20.66 -20.15 15.55
C GLY A 759 -19.68 -19.95 16.71
N ARG A 760 -18.39 -19.90 16.39
CA ARG A 760 -17.30 -19.93 17.38
C ARG A 760 -16.35 -18.74 17.22
N ILE A 761 -15.96 -18.17 18.35
CA ILE A 761 -14.94 -17.14 18.42
C ILE A 761 -13.69 -17.76 19.02
N LEU A 762 -12.55 -17.63 18.35
CA LEU A 762 -11.23 -17.98 18.89
C LEU A 762 -10.55 -16.70 19.37
N LEU A 763 -10.23 -16.66 20.66
CA LEU A 763 -9.47 -15.58 21.28
C LEU A 763 -8.27 -16.14 22.05
N ARG A 764 -7.22 -15.32 22.13
CA ARG A 764 -6.01 -15.57 22.89
C ARG A 764 -5.79 -14.41 23.84
N SER A 765 -5.24 -14.65 25.02
CA SER A 765 -5.07 -13.58 26.03
C SER A 765 -3.74 -13.68 26.75
N ALA A 766 -3.19 -12.53 27.13
CA ALA A 766 -2.07 -12.40 28.04
C ALA A 766 -2.42 -12.78 29.49
N SER A 767 -3.70 -12.94 29.82
CA SER A 767 -4.17 -13.45 31.12
C SER A 767 -4.66 -14.90 31.04
N ILE A 768 -4.58 -15.65 32.14
CA ILE A 768 -5.20 -16.97 32.29
C ILE A 768 -6.72 -16.88 32.52
N LYS A 769 -7.19 -15.76 33.09
CA LYS A 769 -8.59 -15.46 33.38
C LYS A 769 -8.96 -14.04 32.89
N PRO A 770 -9.10 -13.84 31.57
CA PRO A 770 -9.42 -12.53 31.03
C PRO A 770 -10.78 -12.02 31.56
N TRP A 771 -10.82 -10.76 32.00
CA TRP A 771 -12.01 -10.13 32.58
C TRP A 771 -13.21 -10.08 31.63
N TYR A 772 -12.96 -9.92 30.32
CA TYR A 772 -13.99 -9.79 29.29
C TYR A 772 -14.69 -11.10 28.93
N ILE A 773 -14.24 -12.25 29.45
CA ILE A 773 -14.94 -13.53 29.27
C ILE A 773 -16.37 -13.44 29.80
N LYS A 774 -16.54 -12.76 30.94
CA LYS A 774 -17.86 -12.49 31.51
C LYS A 774 -18.74 -11.68 30.55
N ASN A 775 -18.18 -10.72 29.82
CA ASN A 775 -18.93 -9.97 28.82
C ASN A 775 -19.40 -10.86 27.67
N PHE A 776 -18.62 -11.86 27.24
CA PHE A 776 -19.12 -12.83 26.25
C PHE A 776 -20.26 -13.69 26.82
N GLU A 777 -20.16 -14.13 28.07
CA GLU A 777 -21.21 -14.92 28.73
C GLU A 777 -22.53 -14.15 28.87
N GLU A 778 -22.44 -12.90 29.33
CA GLU A 778 -23.57 -11.97 29.43
C GLU A 778 -24.21 -11.68 28.07
N ASN A 779 -23.46 -11.82 26.97
CA ASN A 779 -23.91 -11.58 25.60
C ASN A 779 -24.16 -12.91 24.82
N GLY A 780 -24.62 -13.95 25.51
CA GLY A 780 -25.20 -15.15 24.88
C GLY A 780 -24.17 -16.15 24.31
N PHE A 781 -22.95 -16.12 24.82
CA PHE A 781 -21.92 -17.12 24.49
C PHE A 781 -21.67 -18.07 25.65
N THR A 782 -21.40 -19.33 25.34
CA THR A 782 -20.77 -20.25 26.27
C THR A 782 -19.27 -20.24 26.02
N THR A 783 -18.49 -19.95 27.05
CA THR A 783 -17.04 -19.80 26.93
C THR A 783 -16.32 -21.03 27.49
N GLN A 784 -15.23 -21.42 26.84
CA GLN A 784 -14.40 -22.53 27.27
C GLN A 784 -12.93 -22.19 27.08
N ARG A 785 -12.15 -22.32 28.16
CA ARG A 785 -10.68 -22.25 28.07
C ARG A 785 -10.15 -23.59 27.57
N LEU A 786 -9.50 -23.55 26.41
CA LEU A 786 -8.95 -24.75 25.75
C LEU A 786 -7.46 -24.93 25.99
N GLY A 787 -6.76 -23.86 26.33
CA GLY A 787 -5.35 -23.91 26.70
C GLY A 787 -5.03 -22.86 27.76
N ALA A 788 -4.10 -23.19 28.65
CA ALA A 788 -3.53 -22.27 29.62
C ALA A 788 -2.05 -22.58 29.80
N ARG A 789 -1.23 -21.55 29.84
CA ARG A 789 0.20 -21.63 30.07
C ARG A 789 0.48 -21.49 31.55
N PHE A 790 0.97 -22.57 32.16
CA PHE A 790 1.49 -22.57 33.52
C PHE A 790 3.02 -22.57 33.51
N PRO A 791 3.68 -22.12 34.59
CA PRO A 791 5.14 -22.15 34.68
C PRO A 791 5.74 -23.49 34.27
N GLY A 792 6.72 -23.45 33.36
CA GLY A 792 7.40 -24.66 32.87
C GLY A 792 6.68 -25.46 31.78
N SER A 793 5.56 -24.97 31.24
CA SER A 793 4.79 -25.61 30.16
C SER A 793 4.58 -24.68 28.96
N CYS A 794 4.45 -25.27 27.76
CA CYS A 794 4.04 -24.57 26.54
C CYS A 794 2.56 -24.76 26.24
N ILE A 795 1.87 -23.67 25.87
CA ILE A 795 0.51 -23.76 25.30
C ILE A 795 0.54 -24.09 23.79
N ASP A 796 1.54 -23.56 23.08
CA ASP A 796 1.81 -23.79 21.66
C ASP A 796 3.29 -23.51 21.34
N ARG A 797 3.69 -23.57 20.07
CA ARG A 797 5.09 -23.36 19.68
C ARG A 797 5.56 -21.93 19.91
N VAL A 798 4.66 -20.95 19.90
CA VAL A 798 5.00 -19.56 20.17
C VAL A 798 5.06 -19.29 21.67
N ASN A 799 4.11 -19.83 22.42
CA ASN A 799 3.97 -19.69 23.86
C ASN A 799 3.84 -18.24 24.36
N MET A 800 3.45 -17.30 23.49
CA MET A 800 3.34 -15.87 23.81
C MET A 800 2.17 -15.57 24.75
N TYR A 801 1.03 -16.21 24.52
CA TYR A 801 -0.20 -15.96 25.26
C TYR A 801 -0.32 -16.88 26.47
N ALA A 802 -0.98 -16.38 27.52
CA ALA A 802 -1.22 -17.14 28.75
C ALA A 802 -2.42 -18.07 28.64
N SER A 803 -3.41 -17.78 27.78
CA SER A 803 -4.54 -18.68 27.55
C SER A 803 -5.13 -18.59 26.14
N THR A 804 -5.87 -19.62 25.75
CA THR A 804 -6.64 -19.71 24.51
C THR A 804 -8.05 -20.17 24.82
N TRP A 805 -9.04 -19.48 24.25
CA TRP A 805 -10.46 -19.70 24.53
C TRP A 805 -11.26 -19.85 23.25
N ILE A 806 -12.34 -20.63 23.34
CA ILE A 806 -13.44 -20.61 22.37
C ILE A 806 -14.70 -20.11 23.06
N CYS A 807 -15.32 -19.09 22.46
CA CYS A 807 -16.66 -18.62 22.84
C CYS A 807 -17.65 -19.09 21.76
N LYS A 808 -18.58 -19.98 22.12
CA LYS A 808 -19.59 -20.53 21.22
C LYS A 808 -20.90 -19.81 21.41
N LYS A 809 -21.50 -19.30 20.33
CA LYS A 809 -22.81 -18.65 20.39
C LYS A 809 -23.90 -19.68 20.72
N THR A 810 -24.57 -19.51 21.85
CA THR A 810 -25.63 -20.41 22.35
C THR A 810 -26.97 -19.73 22.52
N ALA A 811 -27.01 -18.40 22.57
CA ALA A 811 -28.23 -17.61 22.56
C ALA A 811 -28.09 -16.40 21.62
N GLY A 812 -29.18 -16.02 20.96
CA GLY A 812 -29.29 -14.74 20.26
C GLY A 812 -29.67 -13.63 21.24
N ILE A 813 -29.13 -12.43 21.03
CA ILE A 813 -29.52 -11.24 21.79
C ILE A 813 -30.57 -10.49 20.98
N THR A 814 -31.75 -10.26 21.57
CA THR A 814 -32.72 -9.33 20.99
C THR A 814 -32.13 -7.92 21.11
N PRO A 815 -32.06 -7.12 20.03
CA PRO A 815 -31.57 -5.75 20.15
C PRO A 815 -32.42 -5.02 21.19
N ALA A 816 -31.77 -4.40 22.18
CA ALA A 816 -32.47 -3.50 23.08
C ALA A 816 -33.10 -2.41 22.21
N ASN A 817 -34.43 -2.25 22.29
CA ASN A 817 -35.14 -1.14 21.66
C ASN A 817 -34.54 0.16 22.18
N GLY A 818 -33.65 0.81 21.42
CA GLY A 818 -32.98 2.03 21.86
C GLY A 818 -32.02 2.66 20.84
N ASP A 819 -31.21 1.89 20.12
CA ASP A 819 -30.12 2.45 19.31
C ASP A 819 -30.40 2.43 17.79
N ALA A 820 -31.65 2.67 17.39
CA ALA A 820 -31.94 3.09 16.01
C ALA A 820 -31.59 4.58 15.85
N SER A 821 -30.34 4.96 16.12
CA SER A 821 -29.81 6.20 15.55
C SER A 821 -29.42 5.89 14.12
N THR A 822 -30.34 6.17 13.20
CA THR A 822 -30.06 6.34 11.79
C THR A 822 -29.04 7.46 11.62
N THR A 823 -27.76 7.14 11.74
CA THR A 823 -26.69 7.98 11.22
C THR A 823 -26.65 7.77 9.72
N SER A 824 -27.43 8.60 9.01
CA SER A 824 -27.17 8.87 7.60
C SER A 824 -25.69 9.28 7.46
N PRO A 825 -24.86 8.63 6.63
CA PRO A 825 -23.47 9.03 6.43
C PRO A 825 -23.31 10.33 5.62
N LEU A 826 -24.41 11.04 5.35
CA LEU A 826 -24.44 12.23 4.51
C LEU A 826 -24.70 13.48 5.34
N THR A 827 -23.79 13.81 6.23
CA THR A 827 -23.56 15.21 6.58
C THR A 827 -22.07 15.42 6.83
N LEU A 828 -21.45 16.20 5.94
CA LEU A 828 -20.15 16.81 6.12
C LEU A 828 -20.30 17.89 7.21
N GLU A 829 -20.54 17.48 8.46
CA GLU A 829 -20.58 18.40 9.59
C GLU A 829 -19.15 18.70 10.05
N ARG A 830 -18.82 19.99 10.04
CA ARG A 830 -17.67 20.56 10.74
C ARG A 830 -17.81 20.25 12.23
N ILE A 831 -17.16 19.19 12.69
CA ILE A 831 -17.02 18.93 14.13
C ILE A 831 -15.86 19.78 14.64
N ASN A 832 -16.21 20.85 15.34
CA ASN A 832 -15.36 21.44 16.37
C ASN A 832 -15.10 20.36 17.43
N SER A 833 -13.84 19.94 17.54
CA SER A 833 -13.39 18.98 18.54
C SER A 833 -13.40 19.61 19.94
N SER A 834 -14.34 19.21 20.78
CA SER A 834 -14.19 19.25 22.23
C SER A 834 -14.84 18.02 22.85
N SER A 835 -14.20 16.87 22.70
CA SER A 835 -14.36 15.73 23.61
C SER A 835 -13.00 15.03 23.68
N SER A 836 -12.40 15.12 24.85
CA SER A 836 -11.02 14.76 25.20
C SER A 836 -10.60 13.38 24.67
N VAL A 837 -9.67 13.41 23.71
CA VAL A 837 -8.75 12.31 23.36
C VAL A 837 -7.33 12.84 23.56
N ASP A 838 -7.09 13.49 24.70
CA ASP A 838 -5.81 14.12 25.03
C ASP A 838 -4.80 13.14 25.67
N ASP A 839 -5.12 11.85 25.78
CA ASP A 839 -4.19 10.84 26.35
C ASP A 839 -3.64 9.85 25.31
N LEU A 840 -3.57 10.26 24.04
CA LEU A 840 -2.82 9.55 22.99
C LEU A 840 -1.89 10.53 22.26
N GLU A 841 -1.05 11.23 23.02
CA GLU A 841 0.11 11.95 22.46
C GLU A 841 1.29 10.98 22.27
N ILE A 842 1.91 11.08 21.09
CA ILE A 842 3.07 10.32 20.59
C ILE A 842 4.37 10.77 21.25
#